data_AF-A0A367YDF4-F1
#
_entry.id   AF-A0A367YDF4-F1
#
_cell.length_a   1.000
_cell.length_b   1.000
_cell.length_c   1.000
_cell.angle_alpha   90.00
_cell.angle_beta   90.00
_cell.angle_gamma   90.00
#
_symmetry.space_group_name_H-M   'P 1'
#
loop_
_entity.id
_entity.type
_entity.pdbx_description
1 polymer ?
#
loop_
_entity_poly.entity_id
_entity_poly.type
_entity_poly.pdbx_seq_one_letter_code
_entity_poly.pdbx_strand_id
1 'polypeptide(L)'
;MSYKLSSTLTGHEQDVKAIASIPANNELVSVLRDGTTRIWENVNTTQSHPTILFNSPTKSFLNSVAYVNELVASGGQDAMIYLSDLHGDEDKYQLIGHQGNVCAMAYAHGQLISSSWDGTAIVWNLDEFAPKVVLSGHEYSVWDCKVLGPDLYLTCGADKTIRLWLGKFEVRQFLGHLDVVRKLLILADGKQFLSASNDGSVKLWDLQSGKNLQTFYGHESFVYDLALLPDGKFASTGEDRTVRVWDLSTGNVLQVITLPCISVWCIAALPNGDFAVGGSDNLIRVFTASSERVASEEELVHFKESVQSSSIAEQSLDNLKKTDIPGYEALAQPGKQEGSTIMVKNAAGTIEAHQWSGGEWHKIGDVVGSSSSGKKTEYLGKEYDYVFDVDIKEGAPPLKLPFNVNDNPYAVAEKFLADNDLPASYTEEVVRFLEKNTEGVNLQESATTATNTERVIDPYSDAYARQSKVDASLKVIPAKEYISFKEYKKEQLVNGLNKLNLTQDESVRLTGDELSTVESSLASLTSKQALEIITTYAPRIIKNWTNSAKLIGFDLLRISIPRVTTVDLLSSTDAAETILDLLNLGLDEAGGESTALLMMILKVLNNLVGNTLFVQLYIDPAGADGKLYEYNSFFKKLLKKLETTASKFTPEAKLYITAFTTLSTLIYNLSAYQLKTTGLKNNVNSADPVINCMDTLGDQIVESSSEAAYRLAIAYGNFKYAKAYTKETPQWLAEAGNLYAINGEQRFIDIATDLKSL
;
A
#
# COMPACT_ATOMS: atom_id res chain seq x y z
N MET A 1 -35.89 -19.61 7.34
CA MET A 1 -35.41 -20.58 6.33
C MET A 1 -33.91 -20.46 6.27
N SER A 2 -33.18 -21.56 6.17
CA SER A 2 -31.72 -21.55 6.04
C SER A 2 -31.31 -21.40 4.58
N TYR A 3 -30.20 -20.70 4.36
CA TYR A 3 -29.57 -20.57 3.05
C TYR A 3 -28.81 -21.85 2.70
N LYS A 4 -28.97 -22.31 1.47
CA LYS A 4 -28.28 -23.46 0.89
C LYS A 4 -27.56 -23.04 -0.39
N LEU A 5 -26.54 -23.80 -0.79
CA LEU A 5 -25.85 -23.56 -2.05
C LEU A 5 -26.87 -23.62 -3.20
N SER A 6 -26.86 -22.59 -4.05
CA SER A 6 -27.62 -22.50 -5.30
C SER A 6 -26.72 -22.86 -6.48
N SER A 7 -25.51 -22.32 -6.51
CA SER A 7 -24.53 -22.58 -7.56
C SER A 7 -23.11 -22.25 -7.09
N THR A 8 -22.13 -22.84 -7.78
CA THR A 8 -20.71 -22.47 -7.75
C THR A 8 -20.28 -22.00 -9.13
N LEU A 9 -19.91 -20.73 -9.26
CA LEU A 9 -19.49 -20.13 -10.51
C LEU A 9 -17.97 -20.30 -10.66
N THR A 10 -17.56 -20.82 -11.82
CA THR A 10 -16.16 -21.10 -12.17
C THR A 10 -15.75 -20.27 -13.38
N GLY A 11 -14.51 -19.80 -13.38
CA GLY A 11 -13.96 -19.04 -14.52
C GLY A 11 -12.81 -18.14 -14.13
N HIS A 12 -12.75 -17.74 -12.86
CA HIS A 12 -11.65 -16.99 -12.28
C HIS A 12 -10.42 -17.87 -12.04
N GLU A 13 -9.22 -17.34 -12.27
CA GLU A 13 -7.96 -18.06 -12.08
C GLU A 13 -7.28 -17.74 -10.73
N GLN A 14 -7.71 -16.65 -10.08
CA GLN A 14 -7.17 -16.14 -8.82
C GLN A 14 -8.29 -15.64 -7.89
N ASP A 15 -7.91 -15.21 -6.70
CA ASP A 15 -8.80 -14.72 -5.64
C ASP A 15 -9.84 -13.71 -6.15
N VAL A 16 -11.08 -13.91 -5.70
CA VAL A 16 -12.19 -12.98 -5.96
C VAL A 16 -12.16 -11.89 -4.91
N LYS A 17 -11.92 -10.64 -5.31
CA LYS A 17 -11.68 -9.54 -4.37
C LYS A 17 -12.92 -8.73 -4.02
N ALA A 18 -13.78 -8.49 -5.01
CA ALA A 18 -15.05 -7.82 -4.79
C ALA A 18 -16.10 -8.31 -5.81
N ILE A 19 -17.35 -8.27 -5.38
CA ILE A 19 -18.53 -8.62 -6.17
C ILE A 19 -19.54 -7.48 -5.99
N ALA A 20 -20.23 -7.10 -7.05
CA ALA A 20 -21.40 -6.23 -6.99
C ALA A 20 -22.56 -6.86 -7.78
N SER A 21 -23.78 -6.67 -7.29
CA SER A 21 -24.98 -7.09 -8.01
C SER A 21 -25.39 -6.03 -9.03
N ILE A 22 -25.84 -6.49 -10.20
CA ILE A 22 -26.55 -5.69 -11.18
C ILE A 22 -28.06 -5.94 -10.95
N PRO A 23 -28.80 -4.97 -10.39
CA PRO A 23 -30.16 -5.22 -9.94
C PRO A 23 -31.17 -5.53 -11.05
N ALA A 24 -30.94 -5.03 -12.26
CA ALA A 24 -31.90 -5.14 -13.37
C ALA A 24 -32.22 -6.59 -13.75
N ASN A 25 -31.21 -7.46 -13.75
CA ASN A 25 -31.30 -8.82 -14.33
C ASN A 25 -30.86 -9.94 -13.37
N ASN A 26 -30.65 -9.65 -12.09
CA ASN A 26 -30.11 -10.62 -11.13
C ASN A 26 -28.73 -11.17 -11.56
N GLU A 27 -27.91 -10.29 -12.13
CA GLU A 27 -26.55 -10.58 -12.60
C GLU A 27 -25.52 -10.10 -11.56
N LEU A 28 -24.28 -10.54 -11.74
CA LEU A 28 -23.16 -10.14 -10.89
C LEU A 28 -22.00 -9.64 -11.72
N VAL A 29 -21.29 -8.65 -11.20
CA VAL A 29 -19.94 -8.30 -11.65
C VAL A 29 -18.96 -8.62 -10.56
N SER A 30 -17.77 -9.04 -10.97
CA SER A 30 -16.71 -9.42 -10.06
C SER A 30 -15.36 -8.95 -10.57
N VAL A 31 -14.45 -8.68 -9.65
CA VAL A 31 -13.06 -8.31 -9.93
C VAL A 31 -12.09 -9.25 -9.25
N LEU A 32 -10.95 -9.47 -9.90
CA LEU A 32 -9.91 -10.38 -9.42
C LEU A 32 -8.52 -9.74 -9.36
N ARG A 33 -7.61 -10.51 -8.76
CA ARG A 33 -6.15 -10.29 -8.85
C ARG A 33 -5.55 -10.58 -10.23
N ASP A 34 -6.25 -11.24 -11.14
CA ASP A 34 -5.75 -11.41 -12.53
C ASP A 34 -5.84 -10.12 -13.37
N GLY A 35 -6.44 -9.05 -12.82
CA GLY A 35 -6.63 -7.76 -13.48
C GLY A 35 -7.89 -7.68 -14.34
N THR A 36 -8.78 -8.66 -14.28
CA THR A 36 -10.03 -8.68 -15.05
C THR A 36 -11.26 -8.27 -14.23
N THR A 37 -12.20 -7.63 -14.91
CA THR A 37 -13.59 -7.47 -14.44
C THR A 37 -14.46 -8.36 -15.29
N ARG A 38 -15.31 -9.15 -14.65
CA ARG A 38 -16.16 -10.12 -15.33
C ARG A 38 -17.60 -10.01 -14.90
N ILE A 39 -18.49 -10.13 -15.88
CA ILE A 39 -19.94 -10.19 -15.68
C ILE A 39 -20.40 -11.65 -15.72
N TRP A 40 -21.36 -11.98 -14.85
CA TRP A 40 -21.95 -13.29 -14.70
C TRP A 40 -23.45 -13.21 -14.92
N GLU A 41 -23.90 -13.85 -15.98
CA GLU A 41 -25.31 -14.03 -16.29
C GLU A 41 -25.83 -15.35 -15.70
N ASN A 42 -27.12 -15.42 -15.35
CA ASN A 42 -27.74 -16.65 -14.83
C ASN A 42 -27.01 -17.24 -13.61
N VAL A 43 -26.78 -16.41 -12.59
CA VAL A 43 -25.93 -16.77 -11.43
C VAL A 43 -26.47 -17.90 -10.56
N ASN A 44 -27.72 -18.33 -10.73
CA ASN A 44 -28.31 -19.47 -10.03
C ASN A 44 -28.05 -20.83 -10.72
N THR A 45 -27.19 -20.90 -11.75
CA THR A 45 -26.74 -22.16 -12.37
C THR A 45 -25.22 -22.23 -12.46
N THR A 46 -24.65 -23.41 -12.27
CA THR A 46 -23.21 -23.68 -12.42
C THR A 46 -22.72 -23.67 -13.86
N GLN A 47 -23.62 -23.70 -14.83
CA GLN A 47 -23.31 -23.55 -16.26
C GLN A 47 -23.07 -22.10 -16.68
N SER A 48 -23.18 -21.14 -15.75
CA SER A 48 -22.88 -19.74 -16.01
C SER A 48 -21.40 -19.58 -16.35
N HIS A 49 -21.13 -18.97 -17.50
CA HIS A 49 -19.78 -18.62 -17.95
C HIS A 49 -19.60 -17.11 -17.90
N PRO A 50 -18.48 -16.61 -17.35
CA PRO A 50 -18.27 -15.18 -17.24
C PRO A 50 -17.88 -14.59 -18.59
N THR A 51 -18.35 -13.37 -18.85
CA THR A 51 -17.82 -12.54 -19.94
C THR A 51 -16.83 -11.52 -19.37
N ILE A 52 -15.67 -11.40 -19.99
CA ILE A 52 -14.67 -10.40 -19.59
C ILE A 52 -15.13 -9.04 -20.09
N LEU A 53 -15.47 -8.16 -19.15
CA LEU A 53 -15.95 -6.81 -19.41
C LEU A 53 -14.77 -5.82 -19.48
N PHE A 54 -13.75 -6.03 -18.64
CA PHE A 54 -12.56 -5.19 -18.62
C PHE A 54 -11.31 -6.00 -18.29
N ASN A 55 -10.20 -5.58 -18.87
CA ASN A 55 -8.86 -6.09 -18.57
C ASN A 55 -7.95 -4.89 -18.29
N SER A 56 -7.34 -4.87 -17.10
CA SER A 56 -6.42 -3.82 -16.70
C SER A 56 -5.26 -3.73 -17.70
N PRO A 57 -5.03 -2.56 -18.33
CA PRO A 57 -3.92 -2.38 -19.26
C PRO A 57 -2.55 -2.69 -18.65
N THR A 58 -2.44 -2.56 -17.33
CA THR A 58 -1.21 -2.79 -16.56
C THR A 58 -1.14 -4.19 -15.94
N LYS A 59 -2.18 -5.01 -16.10
CA LYS A 59 -2.41 -6.27 -15.36
C LYS A 59 -2.34 -6.09 -13.83
N SER A 60 -2.65 -4.88 -13.36
CA SER A 60 -2.69 -4.57 -11.94
C SER A 60 -3.91 -5.19 -11.29
N PHE A 61 -3.81 -5.46 -10.00
CA PHE A 61 -4.89 -6.09 -9.24
C PHE A 61 -6.10 -5.18 -9.15
N LEU A 62 -7.28 -5.72 -9.42
CA LEU A 62 -8.54 -5.03 -9.17
C LEU A 62 -9.09 -5.47 -7.82
N ASN A 63 -9.45 -4.49 -7.00
CA ASN A 63 -9.82 -4.71 -5.61
C ASN A 63 -11.25 -4.30 -5.29
N SER A 64 -11.83 -3.43 -6.11
CA SER A 64 -13.17 -2.89 -5.91
C SER A 64 -13.94 -2.82 -7.22
N VAL A 65 -15.24 -3.01 -7.13
CA VAL A 65 -16.18 -2.92 -8.25
C VAL A 65 -17.49 -2.30 -7.78
N ALA A 66 -18.11 -1.49 -8.63
CA ALA A 66 -19.45 -0.94 -8.40
C ALA A 66 -20.22 -0.85 -9.73
N TYR A 67 -21.52 -1.09 -9.67
CA TYR A 67 -22.44 -0.84 -10.79
C TYR A 67 -22.93 0.62 -10.73
N VAL A 68 -22.80 1.34 -11.84
CA VAL A 68 -22.94 2.81 -11.95
C VAL A 68 -23.74 3.15 -13.21
N ASN A 69 -25.08 3.24 -13.11
CA ASN A 69 -25.97 3.62 -14.24
C ASN A 69 -25.59 2.95 -15.58
N GLU A 70 -25.77 1.63 -15.70
CA GLU A 70 -25.39 0.84 -16.89
C GLU A 70 -23.89 0.75 -17.19
N LEU A 71 -23.04 1.33 -16.35
CA LEU A 71 -21.59 1.15 -16.38
C LEU A 71 -21.13 0.29 -15.20
N VAL A 72 -19.94 -0.27 -15.33
CA VAL A 72 -19.22 -0.95 -14.27
C VAL A 72 -17.96 -0.15 -13.98
N ALA A 73 -17.85 0.34 -12.75
CA ALA A 73 -16.64 0.94 -12.21
C ALA A 73 -15.76 -0.14 -11.60
N SER A 74 -14.50 -0.20 -12.04
CA SER A 74 -13.50 -1.14 -11.53
C SER A 74 -12.23 -0.39 -11.13
N GLY A 75 -11.74 -0.63 -9.92
CA GLY A 75 -10.56 0.05 -9.39
C GLY A 75 -9.68 -0.86 -8.55
N GLY A 76 -8.39 -0.52 -8.46
CA GLY A 76 -7.46 -1.29 -7.66
C GLY A 76 -6.08 -0.69 -7.55
N GLN A 77 -5.05 -1.52 -7.72
CA GLN A 77 -3.68 -1.24 -7.31
C GLN A 77 -3.03 -0.08 -8.07
N ASP A 78 -3.45 0.19 -9.30
CA ASP A 78 -2.93 1.27 -10.15
C ASP A 78 -3.51 2.65 -9.80
N ALA A 79 -4.33 2.75 -8.75
CA ALA A 79 -4.99 3.97 -8.28
C ALA A 79 -5.98 4.61 -9.29
N MET A 80 -6.26 3.91 -10.39
CA MET A 80 -7.22 4.33 -11.40
C MET A 80 -8.56 3.64 -11.20
N ILE A 81 -9.63 4.32 -11.62
CA ILE A 81 -10.96 3.72 -11.73
C ILE A 81 -11.36 3.74 -13.19
N TYR A 82 -11.68 2.58 -13.73
CA TYR A 82 -12.12 2.37 -15.09
C TYR A 82 -13.63 2.21 -15.12
N LEU A 83 -14.31 2.97 -15.96
CA LEU A 83 -15.73 2.78 -16.25
C LEU A 83 -15.85 2.04 -17.57
N SER A 84 -16.66 0.99 -17.60
CA SER A 84 -16.85 0.14 -18.78
C SER A 84 -18.33 -0.19 -18.95
N ASP A 85 -18.80 -0.16 -20.19
CA ASP A 85 -20.17 -0.53 -20.54
C ASP A 85 -20.38 -2.05 -20.35
N LEU A 86 -21.61 -2.44 -20.01
CA LEU A 86 -22.05 -3.84 -19.94
C LEU A 86 -21.98 -4.55 -21.30
N HIS A 87 -22.08 -3.81 -22.41
CA HIS A 87 -22.15 -4.38 -23.77
C HIS A 87 -20.79 -4.46 -24.50
N GLY A 88 -19.69 -4.06 -23.84
CA GLY A 88 -18.33 -4.30 -24.34
C GLY A 88 -17.87 -3.41 -25.49
N ASP A 89 -18.50 -2.25 -25.71
CA ASP A 89 -18.10 -1.29 -26.75
C ASP A 89 -17.07 -0.26 -26.25
N GLU A 90 -16.30 0.32 -27.17
CA GLU A 90 -14.97 0.92 -27.02
C GLU A 90 -14.81 2.16 -26.09
N ASP A 91 -15.85 2.66 -25.43
CA ASP A 91 -15.78 3.86 -24.58
C ASP A 91 -15.37 3.53 -23.14
N LYS A 92 -14.06 3.54 -22.88
CA LYS A 92 -13.48 3.38 -21.53
C LYS A 92 -13.19 4.74 -20.91
N TYR A 93 -14.06 5.21 -20.03
CA TYR A 93 -13.77 6.40 -19.22
C TYR A 93 -12.86 6.05 -18.04
N GLN A 94 -12.01 6.98 -17.65
CA GLN A 94 -11.08 6.82 -16.53
C GLN A 94 -11.28 7.96 -15.55
N LEU A 95 -11.42 7.62 -14.27
CA LEU A 95 -11.45 8.57 -13.19
C LEU A 95 -10.08 8.57 -12.51
N ILE A 96 -9.39 9.70 -12.58
CA ILE A 96 -8.02 9.88 -12.11
C ILE A 96 -8.03 10.83 -10.91
N GLY A 97 -7.45 10.41 -9.79
CA GLY A 97 -7.36 11.26 -8.60
C GLY A 97 -6.64 10.63 -7.41
N HIS A 98 -6.91 9.35 -7.13
CA HIS A 98 -6.27 8.63 -6.04
C HIS A 98 -4.75 8.46 -6.27
N GLN A 99 -3.99 8.37 -5.18
CA GLN A 99 -2.53 8.16 -5.18
C GLN A 99 -2.13 6.79 -4.61
N GLY A 100 -3.12 5.99 -4.24
CA GLY A 100 -2.95 4.65 -3.69
C GLY A 100 -4.07 3.71 -4.15
N ASN A 101 -3.96 2.46 -3.72
CA ASN A 101 -4.88 1.40 -4.10
C ASN A 101 -6.34 1.76 -3.79
N VAL A 102 -7.22 1.64 -4.79
CA VAL A 102 -8.67 1.87 -4.62
C VAL A 102 -9.27 0.67 -3.87
N CYS A 103 -9.77 0.93 -2.67
CA CYS A 103 -10.19 -0.10 -1.71
C CYS A 103 -11.63 -0.54 -1.89
N ALA A 104 -12.53 0.44 -2.04
CA ALA A 104 -13.95 0.23 -2.20
C ALA A 104 -14.56 1.35 -3.03
N MET A 105 -15.72 1.06 -3.59
CA MET A 105 -16.53 2.01 -4.33
C MET A 105 -17.99 1.80 -3.97
N ALA A 106 -18.75 2.89 -4.00
CA ALA A 106 -20.19 2.85 -3.81
C ALA A 106 -20.88 3.84 -4.75
N TYR A 107 -22.02 3.43 -5.29
CA TYR A 107 -22.86 4.28 -6.11
C TYR A 107 -24.23 4.42 -5.48
N ALA A 108 -24.61 5.65 -5.13
CA ALA A 108 -25.95 5.97 -4.64
C ALA A 108 -26.23 7.46 -4.85
N HIS A 109 -27.51 7.84 -4.87
CA HIS A 109 -27.93 9.23 -5.06
C HIS A 109 -27.36 9.90 -6.32
N GLY A 110 -27.11 9.13 -7.39
CA GLY A 110 -26.53 9.65 -8.63
C GLY A 110 -25.01 9.85 -8.60
N GLN A 111 -24.35 9.53 -7.49
CA GLN A 111 -22.93 9.82 -7.27
C GLN A 111 -22.11 8.56 -7.03
N LEU A 112 -20.95 8.49 -7.67
CA LEU A 112 -19.93 7.50 -7.37
C LEU A 112 -18.99 8.08 -6.30
N ILE A 113 -18.69 7.29 -5.28
CA ILE A 113 -17.63 7.55 -4.30
C ILE A 113 -16.65 6.39 -4.30
N SER A 114 -15.36 6.68 -4.15
CA SER A 114 -14.29 5.70 -3.99
C SER A 114 -13.44 6.01 -2.77
N SER A 115 -12.84 4.99 -2.17
CA SER A 115 -11.89 5.12 -1.05
C SER A 115 -10.53 4.51 -1.39
N SER A 116 -9.45 4.97 -0.75
CA SER A 116 -8.10 4.55 -1.08
C SER A 116 -7.14 4.46 0.10
N TRP A 117 -6.04 3.75 -0.10
CA TRP A 117 -4.89 3.75 0.81
C TRP A 117 -4.17 5.07 0.94
N ASP A 118 -4.43 6.03 0.05
CA ASP A 118 -3.88 7.38 0.19
C ASP A 118 -4.49 8.19 1.36
N GLY A 119 -5.39 7.57 2.15
CA GLY A 119 -6.05 8.20 3.30
C GLY A 119 -7.24 9.08 2.92
N THR A 120 -7.70 9.00 1.67
CA THR A 120 -8.81 9.80 1.15
C THR A 120 -9.96 8.96 0.61
N ALA A 121 -11.13 9.59 0.52
CA ALA A 121 -12.22 9.16 -0.35
C ALA A 121 -12.56 10.28 -1.33
N ILE A 122 -12.88 9.94 -2.57
CA ILE A 122 -13.20 10.88 -3.63
C ILE A 122 -14.63 10.63 -4.10
N VAL A 123 -15.44 11.69 -4.11
CA VAL A 123 -16.75 11.73 -4.75
C VAL A 123 -16.54 12.25 -6.17
N TRP A 124 -17.06 11.54 -7.15
CA TRP A 124 -16.81 11.82 -8.56
C TRP A 124 -17.99 12.56 -9.21
N ASN A 125 -17.66 13.48 -10.11
CA ASN A 125 -18.59 14.01 -11.09
C ASN A 125 -18.52 13.12 -12.33
N LEU A 126 -19.59 12.38 -12.63
CA LEU A 126 -19.64 11.47 -13.77
C LEU A 126 -19.92 12.18 -15.09
N ASP A 127 -20.40 13.43 -15.08
CA ASP A 127 -20.58 14.23 -16.29
C ASP A 127 -19.23 14.79 -16.80
N GLU A 128 -18.33 15.13 -15.86
CA GLU A 128 -17.02 15.71 -16.14
C GLU A 128 -15.86 14.71 -16.00
N PHE A 129 -16.14 13.50 -15.51
CA PHE A 129 -15.16 12.46 -15.17
C PHE A 129 -14.02 12.96 -14.25
N ALA A 130 -14.36 13.84 -13.31
CA ALA A 130 -13.40 14.53 -12.44
C ALA A 130 -13.78 14.44 -10.95
N PRO A 131 -12.82 14.63 -10.02
CA PRO A 131 -13.13 14.72 -8.59
C PRO A 131 -14.08 15.88 -8.29
N LYS A 132 -15.26 15.59 -7.74
CA LYS A 132 -16.23 16.57 -7.23
C LYS A 132 -15.85 17.03 -5.82
N VAL A 133 -15.58 16.07 -4.94
CA VAL A 133 -15.20 16.32 -3.53
C VAL A 133 -14.12 15.33 -3.11
N VAL A 134 -13.07 15.83 -2.47
CA VAL A 134 -12.04 14.99 -1.82
C VAL A 134 -12.24 15.06 -0.31
N LEU A 135 -12.55 13.92 0.29
CA LEU A 135 -12.70 13.72 1.72
C LEU A 135 -11.34 13.31 2.28
N SER A 136 -10.70 14.24 2.98
CA SER A 136 -9.37 14.04 3.58
C SER A 136 -9.46 14.28 5.08
N GLY A 137 -8.91 13.34 5.86
CA GLY A 137 -8.90 13.44 7.31
C GLY A 137 -8.51 12.15 8.03
N HIS A 138 -8.78 10.98 7.42
CA HIS A 138 -8.30 9.70 7.94
C HIS A 138 -6.76 9.70 8.04
N GLU A 139 -6.22 9.14 9.13
CA GLU A 139 -4.77 9.11 9.37
C GLU A 139 -4.06 8.03 8.54
N TYR A 140 -4.82 7.00 8.15
CA TYR A 140 -4.37 5.84 7.38
C TYR A 140 -5.40 5.51 6.29
N SER A 141 -5.18 4.40 5.57
CA SER A 141 -6.03 3.91 4.49
C SER A 141 -7.54 3.96 4.80
N VAL A 142 -8.33 4.43 3.83
CA VAL A 142 -9.80 4.41 3.89
C VAL A 142 -10.30 3.15 3.21
N TRP A 143 -10.87 2.23 4.00
CA TRP A 143 -11.28 0.91 3.53
C TRP A 143 -12.63 0.91 2.84
N ASP A 144 -13.58 1.68 3.33
CA ASP A 144 -14.91 1.76 2.74
C ASP A 144 -15.48 3.17 2.78
N CYS A 145 -16.40 3.42 1.85
CA CYS A 145 -17.09 4.69 1.69
C CYS A 145 -18.54 4.48 1.22
N LYS A 146 -19.44 5.41 1.58
CA LYS A 146 -20.86 5.39 1.23
C LYS A 146 -21.38 6.79 0.96
N VAL A 147 -22.29 6.91 -0.02
CA VAL A 147 -23.10 8.10 -0.27
C VAL A 147 -24.43 7.92 0.46
N LEU A 148 -24.78 8.87 1.33
CA LEU A 148 -26.01 8.86 2.15
C LEU A 148 -27.04 9.90 1.67
N GLY A 149 -26.62 10.81 0.80
CA GLY A 149 -27.42 11.88 0.24
C GLY A 149 -26.56 12.76 -0.67
N PRO A 150 -27.11 13.88 -1.19
CA PRO A 150 -26.45 14.70 -2.21
C PRO A 150 -25.06 15.24 -1.83
N ASP A 151 -24.86 15.50 -0.53
CA ASP A 151 -23.59 15.97 0.05
C ASP A 151 -23.28 15.29 1.38
N LEU A 152 -23.90 14.15 1.68
CA LEU A 152 -23.69 13.44 2.95
C LEU A 152 -22.98 12.12 2.66
N TYR A 153 -21.79 11.93 3.25
CA TYR A 153 -20.93 10.79 2.96
C TYR A 153 -20.45 10.13 4.25
N LEU A 154 -20.17 8.83 4.21
CA LEU A 154 -19.63 8.06 5.33
C LEU A 154 -18.38 7.32 4.88
N THR A 155 -17.33 7.33 5.68
CA THR A 155 -16.07 6.61 5.39
C THR A 155 -15.57 5.88 6.63
N CYS A 156 -14.80 4.81 6.44
CA CYS A 156 -14.13 4.11 7.53
C CYS A 156 -12.71 3.68 7.13
N GLY A 157 -11.81 3.52 8.09
CA GLY A 157 -10.40 3.32 7.77
C GLY A 157 -9.57 2.50 8.76
N ALA A 158 -8.30 2.33 8.39
CA ALA A 158 -7.26 1.69 9.19
C ALA A 158 -6.93 2.45 10.48
N ASP A 159 -7.33 3.72 10.56
CA ASP A 159 -7.27 4.52 11.80
C ASP A 159 -8.33 4.12 12.83
N LYS A 160 -9.09 3.04 12.58
CA LYS A 160 -10.12 2.49 13.48
C LYS A 160 -11.33 3.41 13.65
N THR A 161 -11.43 4.44 12.81
CA THR A 161 -12.49 5.44 12.89
C THR A 161 -13.47 5.30 11.74
N ILE A 162 -14.68 5.79 11.99
CA ILE A 162 -15.70 6.03 10.97
C ILE A 162 -15.99 7.52 10.98
N ARG A 163 -16.13 8.15 9.82
CA ARG A 163 -16.32 9.60 9.69
C ARG A 163 -17.51 9.91 8.80
N LEU A 164 -18.35 10.84 9.27
CA LEU A 164 -19.47 11.41 8.54
C LEU A 164 -19.07 12.78 8.01
N TRP A 165 -19.39 13.03 6.75
CA TRP A 165 -18.99 14.21 6.01
C TRP A 165 -20.21 14.93 5.47
N LEU A 166 -20.24 16.25 5.61
CA LEU A 166 -21.16 17.13 4.90
C LEU A 166 -20.35 17.98 3.90
N GLY A 167 -20.52 17.70 2.62
CA GLY A 167 -19.59 18.14 1.58
C GLY A 167 -18.19 17.58 1.88
N LYS A 168 -17.20 18.47 1.98
CA LYS A 168 -15.82 18.12 2.35
C LYS A 168 -15.51 18.19 3.84
N PHE A 169 -16.47 18.62 4.66
CA PHE A 169 -16.23 18.87 6.08
C PHE A 169 -16.63 17.64 6.89
N GLU A 170 -15.71 17.15 7.71
CA GLU A 170 -16.05 16.17 8.73
C GLU A 170 -17.00 16.81 9.74
N VAL A 171 -18.17 16.21 9.92
CA VAL A 171 -19.20 16.68 10.85
C VAL A 171 -19.37 15.76 12.06
N ARG A 172 -18.88 14.52 11.98
CA ARG A 172 -18.90 13.56 13.08
C ARG A 172 -17.88 12.45 12.89
N GLN A 173 -17.34 11.97 14.00
CA GLN A 173 -16.55 10.76 14.09
C GLN A 173 -17.25 9.73 14.99
N PHE A 174 -17.21 8.46 14.61
CA PHE A 174 -17.69 7.34 15.42
C PHE A 174 -16.47 6.53 15.89
N LEU A 175 -16.34 6.39 17.20
CA LEU A 175 -15.24 5.70 17.88
C LEU A 175 -15.82 4.53 18.68
N GLY A 176 -15.19 3.37 18.59
CA GLY A 176 -15.61 2.21 19.40
C GLY A 176 -15.15 0.84 18.88
N HIS A 177 -14.67 0.74 17.64
CA HIS A 177 -13.90 -0.44 17.21
C HIS A 177 -12.49 -0.41 17.80
N LEU A 178 -11.95 -1.59 18.09
CA LEU A 178 -10.62 -1.75 18.70
C LEU A 178 -9.52 -1.96 17.66
N ASP A 179 -9.92 -2.22 16.42
CA ASP A 179 -9.03 -2.42 15.29
C ASP A 179 -9.64 -1.83 14.00
N VAL A 180 -8.93 -1.99 12.88
CA VAL A 180 -9.29 -1.50 11.55
C VAL A 180 -10.77 -1.75 11.23
N VAL A 181 -11.46 -0.72 10.72
CA VAL A 181 -12.84 -0.84 10.24
C VAL A 181 -12.81 -1.09 8.73
N ARG A 182 -13.30 -2.25 8.29
CA ARG A 182 -13.17 -2.77 6.92
C ARG A 182 -14.36 -2.42 6.02
N LYS A 183 -15.58 -2.40 6.57
CA LYS A 183 -16.79 -2.22 5.77
C LYS A 183 -17.85 -1.40 6.51
N LEU A 184 -18.65 -0.67 5.74
CA LEU A 184 -19.87 0.02 6.15
C LEU A 184 -21.06 -0.52 5.38
N LEU A 185 -22.21 -0.65 6.04
CA LEU A 185 -23.47 -1.04 5.41
C LEU A 185 -24.60 -0.14 5.93
N ILE A 186 -25.20 0.62 5.02
CA ILE A 186 -26.33 1.50 5.36
C ILE A 186 -27.61 0.68 5.42
N LEU A 187 -28.39 0.86 6.48
CA LEU A 187 -29.67 0.17 6.64
C LEU A 187 -30.78 0.85 5.85
N ALA A 188 -31.85 0.11 5.59
CA ALA A 188 -32.98 0.56 4.74
C ALA A 188 -33.68 1.83 5.27
N ASP A 189 -33.55 2.15 6.56
CA ASP A 189 -34.14 3.37 7.15
C ASP A 189 -33.31 4.64 6.86
N GLY A 190 -32.07 4.50 6.36
CA GLY A 190 -31.13 5.58 6.11
C GLY A 190 -30.63 6.31 7.37
N LYS A 191 -31.02 5.85 8.57
CA LYS A 191 -30.70 6.47 9.86
C LYS A 191 -29.67 5.67 10.65
N GLN A 192 -29.56 4.39 10.34
CA GLN A 192 -28.64 3.48 10.99
C GLN A 192 -27.70 2.84 9.98
N PHE A 193 -26.54 2.40 10.48
CA PHE A 193 -25.58 1.66 9.67
C PHE A 193 -24.83 0.63 10.51
N LEU A 194 -24.35 -0.40 9.83
CA LEU A 194 -23.44 -1.41 10.39
C LEU A 194 -22.00 -1.11 9.98
N SER A 195 -21.05 -1.46 10.84
CA SER A 195 -19.63 -1.48 10.51
C SER A 195 -18.99 -2.81 10.88
N ALA A 196 -18.09 -3.31 10.04
CA ALA A 196 -17.32 -4.54 10.25
C ALA A 196 -15.84 -4.22 10.52
N SER A 197 -15.18 -4.99 11.39
CA SER A 197 -13.81 -4.71 11.81
C SER A 197 -12.95 -5.96 11.95
N ASN A 198 -11.63 -5.74 11.91
CA ASN A 198 -10.62 -6.72 12.30
C ASN A 198 -10.69 -7.12 13.79
N ASP A 199 -11.42 -6.37 14.63
CA ASP A 199 -11.65 -6.78 16.03
C ASP A 199 -12.64 -7.95 16.19
N GLY A 200 -13.07 -8.55 15.07
CA GLY A 200 -14.01 -9.68 15.03
C GLY A 200 -15.46 -9.30 15.28
N SER A 201 -15.76 -8.02 15.47
CA SER A 201 -17.12 -7.54 15.74
C SER A 201 -17.75 -6.81 14.56
N VAL A 202 -19.09 -6.86 14.52
CA VAL A 202 -19.91 -5.94 13.74
C VAL A 202 -20.62 -5.00 14.71
N LYS A 203 -20.78 -3.73 14.37
CA LYS A 203 -21.42 -2.73 15.24
C LYS A 203 -22.55 -2.01 14.52
N LEU A 204 -23.70 -1.88 15.19
CA LEU A 204 -24.83 -1.04 14.76
C LEU A 204 -24.68 0.35 15.35
N TRP A 205 -24.87 1.36 14.51
CA TRP A 205 -24.72 2.77 14.88
C TRP A 205 -25.95 3.56 14.50
N ASP A 206 -26.27 4.54 15.33
CA ASP A 206 -27.19 5.61 14.98
C ASP A 206 -26.42 6.77 14.34
N LEU A 207 -26.76 7.10 13.10
CA LEU A 207 -26.04 8.09 12.28
C LEU A 207 -26.13 9.50 12.90
N GLN A 208 -27.27 9.85 13.49
CA GLN A 208 -27.52 11.20 14.01
C GLN A 208 -26.81 11.45 15.34
N SER A 209 -26.95 10.53 16.30
CA SER A 209 -26.41 10.67 17.65
C SER A 209 -24.95 10.23 17.75
N GLY A 210 -24.46 9.41 16.82
CA GLY A 210 -23.12 8.83 16.89
C GLY A 210 -22.99 7.64 17.83
N LYS A 211 -24.09 7.17 18.43
CA LYS A 211 -24.05 6.11 19.43
C LYS A 211 -23.94 4.74 18.78
N ASN A 212 -23.12 3.88 19.37
CA ASN A 212 -23.21 2.45 19.15
C ASN A 212 -24.50 1.94 19.82
N LEU A 213 -25.41 1.40 19.02
CA LEU A 213 -26.68 0.85 19.49
C LEU A 213 -26.53 -0.62 19.90
N GLN A 214 -25.70 -1.36 19.19
CA GLN A 214 -25.49 -2.79 19.40
C GLN A 214 -24.13 -3.23 18.87
N THR A 215 -23.56 -4.28 19.48
CA THR A 215 -22.38 -4.97 18.96
C THR A 215 -22.73 -6.44 18.78
N PHE A 216 -22.43 -6.97 17.59
CA PHE A 216 -22.62 -8.37 17.22
C PHE A 216 -21.28 -9.08 17.34
N TYR A 217 -21.26 -10.12 18.17
CA TYR A 217 -20.12 -11.00 18.37
C TYR A 217 -20.42 -12.36 17.76
N GLY A 218 -19.43 -12.98 17.12
CA GLY A 218 -19.57 -14.33 16.62
C GLY A 218 -18.43 -14.73 15.70
N HIS A 219 -17.96 -13.83 14.83
CA HIS A 219 -16.75 -14.10 14.05
C HIS A 219 -15.54 -14.27 14.96
N GLU A 220 -14.68 -15.24 14.63
CA GLU A 220 -13.50 -15.61 15.42
C GLU A 220 -12.22 -14.92 14.92
N SER A 221 -12.33 -14.18 13.82
CA SER A 221 -11.24 -13.43 13.19
C SER A 221 -11.82 -12.24 12.42
N PHE A 222 -11.05 -11.62 11.54
CA PHE A 222 -11.40 -10.38 10.85
C PHE A 222 -12.72 -10.50 10.07
N VAL A 223 -13.56 -9.47 10.18
CA VAL A 223 -14.80 -9.33 9.40
C VAL A 223 -14.54 -8.41 8.21
N TYR A 224 -14.72 -8.92 6.99
CA TYR A 224 -14.32 -8.21 5.77
C TYR A 224 -15.44 -7.47 5.07
N ASP A 225 -16.63 -8.04 5.00
CA ASP A 225 -17.71 -7.48 4.20
C ASP A 225 -19.10 -7.75 4.81
N LEU A 226 -20.08 -6.96 4.39
CA LEU A 226 -21.46 -6.93 4.89
C LEU A 226 -22.44 -6.76 3.74
N ALA A 227 -23.54 -7.50 3.75
CA ALA A 227 -24.67 -7.32 2.83
C ALA A 227 -26.01 -7.27 3.57
N LEU A 228 -26.87 -6.32 3.21
CA LEU A 228 -28.24 -6.24 3.70
C LEU A 228 -29.12 -7.16 2.84
N LEU A 229 -29.84 -8.07 3.49
CA LEU A 229 -30.76 -8.98 2.83
C LEU A 229 -32.17 -8.35 2.72
N PRO A 230 -32.96 -8.68 1.69
CA PRO A 230 -34.27 -8.06 1.48
C PRO A 230 -35.28 -8.24 2.62
N ASP A 231 -35.08 -9.25 3.46
CA ASP A 231 -35.93 -9.54 4.62
C ASP A 231 -35.52 -8.79 5.91
N GLY A 232 -34.57 -7.86 5.80
CA GLY A 232 -34.08 -7.03 6.91
C GLY A 232 -32.98 -7.67 7.76
N LYS A 233 -32.58 -8.92 7.45
CA LYS A 233 -31.37 -9.54 8.00
C LYS A 233 -30.12 -8.96 7.34
N PHE A 234 -28.96 -9.24 7.90
CA PHE A 234 -27.70 -8.98 7.21
C PHE A 234 -26.82 -10.23 7.20
N ALA A 235 -25.93 -10.30 6.24
CA ALA A 235 -24.90 -11.31 6.15
C ALA A 235 -23.52 -10.67 6.26
N SER A 236 -22.56 -11.37 6.86
CA SER A 236 -21.17 -10.94 6.98
C SER A 236 -20.22 -12.04 6.55
N THR A 237 -19.03 -11.65 6.10
CA THR A 237 -17.96 -12.58 5.69
C THR A 237 -16.70 -12.34 6.51
N GLY A 238 -15.91 -13.38 6.74
CA GLY A 238 -14.70 -13.26 7.56
C GLY A 238 -13.52 -14.15 7.15
N GLU A 239 -12.40 -13.87 7.80
CA GLU A 239 -11.16 -14.66 7.77
C GLU A 239 -11.35 -16.04 8.44
N ASP A 240 -12.37 -16.18 9.28
CA ASP A 240 -12.72 -17.47 9.92
C ASP A 240 -13.36 -18.48 8.95
N ARG A 241 -13.32 -18.20 7.63
CA ARG A 241 -13.88 -19.00 6.53
C ARG A 241 -15.40 -19.06 6.51
N THR A 242 -16.06 -18.20 7.29
CA THR A 242 -17.51 -18.25 7.43
C THR A 242 -18.23 -17.09 6.76
N VAL A 243 -19.42 -17.40 6.27
CA VAL A 243 -20.50 -16.44 6.06
C VAL A 243 -21.47 -16.60 7.21
N ARG A 244 -21.84 -15.51 7.87
CA ARG A 244 -22.81 -15.53 8.97
C ARG A 244 -24.02 -14.72 8.60
N VAL A 245 -25.21 -15.28 8.80
CA VAL A 245 -26.50 -14.59 8.62
C VAL A 245 -27.01 -14.21 10.00
N TRP A 246 -27.40 -12.96 10.16
CA TRP A 246 -27.73 -12.37 11.46
C TRP A 246 -29.14 -11.83 11.49
N ASP A 247 -29.76 -11.94 12.66
CA ASP A 247 -30.96 -11.18 12.96
C ASP A 247 -30.57 -9.82 13.54
N LEU A 248 -30.91 -8.76 12.80
CA LEU A 248 -30.56 -7.39 13.15
C LEU A 248 -31.15 -6.96 14.49
N SER A 249 -32.36 -7.43 14.83
CA SER A 249 -33.11 -6.97 16.01
C SER A 249 -32.63 -7.61 17.31
N THR A 250 -32.28 -8.89 17.25
CA THR A 250 -31.88 -9.69 18.43
C THR A 250 -30.38 -9.72 18.62
N GLY A 251 -29.59 -9.52 17.56
CA GLY A 251 -28.13 -9.68 17.60
C GLY A 251 -27.66 -11.11 17.38
N ASN A 252 -28.57 -12.06 17.21
CA ASN A 252 -28.24 -13.47 17.15
C ASN A 252 -27.77 -13.86 15.75
N VAL A 253 -26.79 -14.77 15.72
CA VAL A 253 -26.45 -15.53 14.51
C VAL A 253 -27.59 -16.50 14.23
N LEU A 254 -28.17 -16.42 13.04
CA LEU A 254 -29.22 -17.32 12.55
C LEU A 254 -28.68 -18.49 11.75
N GLN A 255 -27.50 -18.31 11.14
CA GLN A 255 -26.83 -19.36 10.38
C GLN A 255 -25.33 -19.08 10.26
N VAL A 256 -24.51 -20.13 10.29
CA VAL A 256 -23.09 -20.09 9.92
C VAL A 256 -22.84 -21.03 8.74
N ILE A 257 -22.25 -20.52 7.67
CA ILE A 257 -21.91 -21.27 6.46
C ILE A 257 -20.40 -21.26 6.32
N THR A 258 -19.77 -22.43 6.50
CA THR A 258 -18.32 -22.60 6.30
C THR A 258 -18.03 -22.88 4.83
N LEU A 259 -17.03 -22.19 4.27
CA LEU A 259 -16.55 -22.38 2.90
C LEU A 259 -15.19 -23.09 2.86
N PRO A 260 -14.85 -23.80 1.76
CA PRO A 260 -13.58 -24.49 1.61
C PRO A 260 -12.45 -23.54 1.14
N CYS A 261 -12.45 -22.31 1.64
CA CYS A 261 -11.43 -21.29 1.34
C CYS A 261 -10.84 -20.77 2.65
N ILE A 262 -9.68 -20.09 2.58
CA ILE A 262 -9.00 -19.55 3.78
C ILE A 262 -9.70 -18.29 4.27
N SER A 263 -10.20 -17.46 3.35
CA SER A 263 -10.83 -16.19 3.69
C SER A 263 -11.99 -15.91 2.75
N VAL A 264 -13.10 -15.44 3.31
CA VAL A 264 -14.27 -14.99 2.54
C VAL A 264 -14.23 -13.47 2.45
N TRP A 265 -13.81 -12.95 1.30
CA TRP A 265 -13.44 -11.53 1.14
C TRP A 265 -14.61 -10.61 0.89
N CYS A 266 -15.63 -11.07 0.17
CA CYS A 266 -16.68 -10.20 -0.32
C CYS A 266 -18.04 -10.90 -0.37
N ILE A 267 -19.09 -10.09 -0.27
CA ILE A 267 -20.48 -10.53 -0.35
C ILE A 267 -21.34 -9.51 -1.10
N ALA A 268 -22.26 -9.99 -1.93
CA ALA A 268 -23.27 -9.16 -2.58
C ALA A 268 -24.66 -9.81 -2.42
N ALA A 269 -25.61 -9.08 -1.86
CA ALA A 269 -27.01 -9.47 -1.88
C ALA A 269 -27.58 -9.33 -3.29
N LEU A 270 -28.43 -10.28 -3.68
CA LEU A 270 -29.11 -10.32 -4.96
C LEU A 270 -30.58 -9.88 -4.81
N PRO A 271 -31.18 -9.23 -5.83
CA PRO A 271 -32.58 -8.79 -5.79
C PRO A 271 -33.60 -9.90 -5.51
N ASN A 272 -33.26 -11.15 -5.86
CA ASN A 272 -34.12 -12.32 -5.67
C ASN A 272 -34.10 -12.90 -4.23
N GLY A 273 -33.35 -12.26 -3.31
CA GLY A 273 -33.20 -12.69 -1.90
C GLY A 273 -32.01 -13.60 -1.62
N ASP A 274 -31.27 -13.98 -2.66
CA ASP A 274 -30.04 -14.78 -2.56
C ASP A 274 -28.84 -13.86 -2.24
N PHE A 275 -27.67 -14.44 -2.00
CA PHE A 275 -26.42 -13.67 -1.95
C PHE A 275 -25.27 -14.47 -2.56
N ALA A 276 -24.30 -13.75 -3.10
CA ALA A 276 -23.09 -14.31 -3.67
C ALA A 276 -21.87 -13.95 -2.83
N VAL A 277 -20.93 -14.87 -2.70
CA VAL A 277 -19.68 -14.68 -1.93
C VAL A 277 -18.48 -15.12 -2.74
N GLY A 278 -17.37 -14.40 -2.59
CA GLY A 278 -16.08 -14.69 -3.20
C GLY A 278 -14.96 -14.72 -2.16
N GLY A 279 -13.98 -15.58 -2.37
CA GLY A 279 -12.88 -15.80 -1.43
C GLY A 279 -11.53 -16.06 -2.08
N SER A 280 -10.61 -16.59 -1.26
CA SER A 280 -9.23 -16.92 -1.63
C SER A 280 -9.08 -18.15 -2.53
N ASP A 281 -10.17 -18.77 -2.96
CA ASP A 281 -10.18 -20.04 -3.68
C ASP A 281 -10.65 -19.90 -5.12
N ASN A 282 -10.63 -18.67 -5.67
CA ASN A 282 -11.06 -18.31 -7.03
C ASN A 282 -12.53 -18.61 -7.38
N LEU A 283 -13.35 -19.07 -6.44
CA LEU A 283 -14.74 -19.43 -6.72
C LEU A 283 -15.70 -18.36 -6.21
N ILE A 284 -16.81 -18.19 -6.94
CA ILE A 284 -17.99 -17.46 -6.46
C ILE A 284 -19.06 -18.48 -6.11
N ARG A 285 -19.65 -18.38 -4.92
CA ARG A 285 -20.75 -19.25 -4.50
C ARG A 285 -22.00 -18.44 -4.26
N VAL A 286 -23.12 -18.88 -4.82
CA VAL A 286 -24.43 -18.24 -4.62
C VAL A 286 -25.22 -19.09 -3.65
N PHE A 287 -25.81 -18.46 -2.65
CA PHE A 287 -26.63 -19.11 -1.62
C PHE A 287 -28.06 -18.59 -1.68
N THR A 288 -29.02 -19.51 -1.57
CA THR A 288 -30.46 -19.23 -1.67
C THR A 288 -31.24 -19.76 -0.48
N ALA A 289 -32.27 -19.04 -0.05
CA ALA A 289 -33.27 -19.54 0.88
C ALA A 289 -34.48 -20.18 0.16
N SER A 290 -34.57 -20.07 -1.17
CA SER A 290 -35.65 -20.65 -1.96
C SER A 290 -35.37 -22.12 -2.28
N SER A 291 -36.33 -23.00 -1.96
CA SER A 291 -36.24 -24.42 -2.29
C SER A 291 -36.15 -24.71 -3.79
N GLU A 292 -36.63 -23.79 -4.64
CA GLU A 292 -36.65 -23.97 -6.10
C GLU A 292 -35.30 -23.71 -6.77
N ARG A 293 -34.39 -23.00 -6.09
CA ARG A 293 -33.07 -22.61 -6.64
C ARG A 293 -31.91 -23.31 -5.95
N VAL A 294 -32.20 -24.27 -5.06
CA VAL A 294 -31.17 -25.08 -4.41
C VAL A 294 -30.44 -25.87 -5.49
N ALA A 295 -29.11 -25.95 -5.37
CA ALA A 295 -28.26 -26.73 -6.25
C ALA A 295 -28.69 -28.21 -6.30
N SER A 296 -28.25 -28.92 -7.33
CA SER A 296 -28.47 -30.36 -7.42
C SER A 296 -27.86 -31.11 -6.24
N GLU A 297 -28.38 -32.30 -5.92
CA GLU A 297 -27.82 -33.13 -4.84
C GLU A 297 -26.33 -33.46 -5.08
N GLU A 298 -25.93 -33.65 -6.34
CA GLU A 298 -24.52 -33.88 -6.71
C GLU A 298 -23.63 -32.69 -6.33
N GLU A 299 -24.07 -31.46 -6.62
CA GLU A 299 -23.33 -30.23 -6.27
C GLU A 299 -23.31 -29.98 -4.75
N LEU A 300 -24.40 -30.29 -4.05
CA LEU A 300 -24.46 -30.19 -2.60
C LEU A 300 -23.50 -31.19 -1.93
N VAL A 301 -23.41 -32.41 -2.44
CA VAL A 301 -22.45 -33.42 -1.97
C VAL A 301 -21.02 -32.95 -2.24
N HIS A 302 -20.71 -32.51 -3.46
CA HIS A 302 -19.39 -32.01 -3.81
C HIS A 302 -18.97 -30.81 -2.94
N PHE A 303 -19.87 -29.86 -2.69
CA PHE A 303 -19.61 -28.75 -1.79
C PHE A 303 -19.33 -29.22 -0.36
N LYS A 304 -20.15 -30.14 0.18
CA LYS A 304 -19.91 -30.71 1.51
C LYS A 304 -18.55 -31.42 1.58
N GLU A 305 -18.21 -32.24 0.59
CA GLU A 305 -16.92 -32.94 0.52
C GLU A 305 -15.74 -31.95 0.45
N SER A 306 -15.86 -30.87 -0.32
CA SER A 306 -14.84 -29.82 -0.39
C SER A 306 -14.61 -29.13 0.97
N VAL A 307 -15.68 -28.87 1.73
CA VAL A 307 -15.59 -28.31 3.07
C VAL A 307 -15.00 -29.33 4.05
N GLN A 308 -15.40 -30.60 3.96
CA GLN A 308 -14.91 -31.66 4.84
C GLN A 308 -13.44 -32.02 4.64
N SER A 309 -12.95 -31.90 3.41
CA SER A 309 -11.54 -32.15 3.04
C SER A 309 -10.63 -30.97 3.38
N SER A 310 -11.19 -29.82 3.75
CA SER A 310 -10.41 -28.66 4.18
C SER A 310 -9.69 -28.98 5.50
N SER A 311 -8.36 -28.91 5.49
CA SER A 311 -7.56 -29.12 6.70
C SER A 311 -7.71 -27.94 7.65
N ILE A 312 -7.88 -28.21 8.94
CA ILE A 312 -7.91 -27.18 9.99
C ILE A 312 -6.67 -27.34 10.85
N ALA A 313 -5.85 -26.29 10.93
CA ALA A 313 -4.67 -26.27 11.77
C ALA A 313 -5.06 -26.35 13.26
N GLU A 314 -4.39 -27.20 14.04
CA GLU A 314 -4.65 -27.36 15.49
C GLU A 314 -4.40 -26.05 16.28
N GLN A 315 -3.59 -25.12 15.76
CA GLN A 315 -3.19 -23.87 16.41
C GLN A 315 -4.22 -22.74 16.33
N SER A 316 -5.18 -22.79 15.41
CA SER A 316 -6.25 -21.78 15.31
C SER A 316 -7.36 -21.97 16.35
N LEU A 317 -7.21 -22.93 17.26
CA LEU A 317 -8.21 -23.36 18.22
C LEU A 317 -7.72 -23.11 19.65
N ASP A 318 -8.25 -22.06 20.27
CA ASP A 318 -7.91 -21.62 21.62
C ASP A 318 -8.10 -22.76 22.67
N ASN A 319 -7.03 -23.09 23.40
CA ASN A 319 -7.04 -23.77 24.70
C ASN A 319 -7.78 -25.13 24.84
N LEU A 320 -7.67 -26.04 23.88
CA LEU A 320 -8.17 -27.41 24.06
C LEU A 320 -7.15 -28.33 24.77
N LYS A 321 -7.52 -28.83 25.96
CA LYS A 321 -6.81 -29.96 26.59
C LYS A 321 -7.09 -31.24 25.79
N LYS A 322 -6.06 -31.79 25.15
CA LYS A 322 -6.11 -33.04 24.33
C LYS A 322 -6.71 -34.26 25.06
N THR A 323 -6.81 -34.24 26.38
CA THR A 323 -7.28 -35.36 27.21
C THR A 323 -8.80 -35.50 27.27
N ASP A 324 -9.58 -34.48 26.88
CA ASP A 324 -11.03 -34.43 27.07
C ASP A 324 -11.82 -34.37 25.74
N ILE A 325 -11.22 -34.78 24.61
CA ILE A 325 -11.93 -34.79 23.32
C ILE A 325 -12.99 -35.90 23.33
N PRO A 326 -14.28 -35.57 23.20
CA PRO A 326 -15.34 -36.56 23.23
C PRO A 326 -15.32 -37.47 21.99
N GLY A 327 -15.87 -38.67 22.14
CA GLY A 327 -16.16 -39.54 21.00
C GLY A 327 -17.31 -39.00 20.13
N TYR A 328 -17.56 -39.67 19.01
CA TYR A 328 -18.61 -39.30 18.04
C TYR A 328 -20.02 -39.20 18.66
N GLU A 329 -20.25 -39.84 19.82
CA GLU A 329 -21.49 -39.78 20.59
C GLU A 329 -21.87 -38.34 21.01
N ALA A 330 -20.90 -37.43 21.14
CA ALA A 330 -21.18 -36.04 21.50
C ALA A 330 -21.97 -35.27 20.42
N LEU A 331 -21.91 -35.70 19.15
CA LEU A 331 -22.74 -35.12 18.08
C LEU A 331 -24.24 -35.43 18.25
N ALA A 332 -24.61 -36.34 19.15
CA ALA A 332 -26.01 -36.58 19.47
C ALA A 332 -26.65 -35.44 20.29
N GLN A 333 -25.84 -34.62 20.97
CA GLN A 333 -26.33 -33.43 21.65
C GLN A 333 -26.31 -32.23 20.69
N PRO A 334 -27.36 -31.40 20.69
CA PRO A 334 -27.39 -30.19 19.88
C PRO A 334 -26.31 -29.21 20.34
N GLY A 335 -25.78 -28.42 19.40
CA GLY A 335 -24.84 -27.34 19.71
C GLY A 335 -25.43 -26.30 20.66
N LYS A 336 -24.56 -25.64 21.45
CA LYS A 336 -24.99 -24.64 22.44
C LYS A 336 -25.62 -23.41 21.80
N GLN A 337 -25.06 -22.98 20.69
CA GLN A 337 -25.50 -21.84 19.89
C GLN A 337 -25.10 -22.04 18.43
N GLU A 338 -25.71 -21.27 17.53
CA GLU A 338 -25.39 -21.29 16.11
C GLU A 338 -23.90 -20.98 15.87
N GLY A 339 -23.23 -21.79 15.05
CA GLY A 339 -21.80 -21.68 14.79
C GLY A 339 -20.90 -22.34 15.83
N SER A 340 -21.44 -22.95 16.89
CA SER A 340 -20.62 -23.68 17.86
C SER A 340 -19.83 -24.78 17.16
N THR A 341 -18.55 -24.89 17.48
CA THR A 341 -17.68 -25.95 16.99
C THR A 341 -17.49 -27.01 18.07
N ILE A 342 -17.44 -28.28 17.66
CA ILE A 342 -17.07 -29.40 18.52
C ILE A 342 -16.03 -30.26 17.81
N MET A 343 -15.09 -30.75 18.61
CA MET A 343 -14.06 -31.66 18.18
C MET A 343 -14.45 -33.06 18.61
N VAL A 344 -14.48 -33.99 17.66
CA VAL A 344 -14.80 -35.39 17.95
C VAL A 344 -13.73 -36.31 17.41
N LYS A 345 -13.43 -37.35 18.18
CA LYS A 345 -12.50 -38.40 17.73
C LYS A 345 -13.28 -39.49 17.03
N ASN A 346 -12.97 -39.75 15.76
CA ASN A 346 -13.58 -40.83 15.00
C ASN A 346 -12.99 -42.20 15.40
N ALA A 347 -13.62 -43.29 14.94
CA ALA A 347 -13.21 -44.66 15.28
C ALA A 347 -11.79 -45.02 14.78
N ALA A 348 -11.28 -44.30 13.78
CA ALA A 348 -9.92 -44.46 13.24
C ALA A 348 -8.86 -43.66 14.03
N GLY A 349 -9.29 -42.82 14.99
CA GLY A 349 -8.41 -42.02 15.83
C GLY A 349 -8.11 -40.62 15.30
N THR A 350 -8.64 -40.23 14.13
CA THR A 350 -8.55 -38.88 13.59
C THR A 350 -9.50 -37.94 14.34
N ILE A 351 -9.05 -36.71 14.58
CA ILE A 351 -9.87 -35.67 15.20
C ILE A 351 -10.56 -34.92 14.08
N GLU A 352 -11.88 -34.84 14.13
CA GLU A 352 -12.71 -34.10 13.18
C GLU A 352 -13.31 -32.88 13.86
N ALA A 353 -13.38 -31.77 13.13
CA ALA A 353 -14.11 -30.59 13.56
C ALA A 353 -15.51 -30.59 12.95
N HIS A 354 -16.51 -30.36 13.78
CA HIS A 354 -17.92 -30.24 13.38
C HIS A 354 -18.46 -28.90 13.84
N GLN A 355 -19.25 -28.24 13.00
CA GLN A 355 -19.93 -26.97 13.29
C GLN A 355 -21.44 -27.19 13.35
N TRP A 356 -22.06 -26.66 14.39
CA TRP A 356 -23.51 -26.64 14.52
C TRP A 356 -24.10 -25.50 13.69
N SER A 357 -24.92 -25.85 12.71
CA SER A 357 -25.61 -24.86 11.88
C SER A 357 -26.95 -25.41 11.37
N GLY A 358 -27.98 -24.59 11.36
CA GLY A 358 -29.30 -24.95 10.84
C GLY A 358 -30.00 -26.10 11.59
N GLY A 359 -29.58 -26.40 12.82
CA GLY A 359 -30.11 -27.49 13.63
C GLY A 359 -29.43 -28.85 13.45
N GLU A 360 -28.30 -28.91 12.74
CA GLU A 360 -27.52 -30.14 12.52
C GLU A 360 -26.01 -29.89 12.69
N TRP A 361 -25.25 -30.96 12.93
CA TRP A 361 -23.78 -30.91 12.91
C TRP A 361 -23.26 -31.14 11.49
N HIS A 362 -22.39 -30.25 11.02
CA HIS A 362 -21.69 -30.38 9.74
C HIS A 362 -20.19 -30.53 9.99
N LYS A 363 -19.58 -31.59 9.44
CA LYS A 363 -18.13 -31.73 9.43
C LYS A 363 -17.51 -30.61 8.58
N ILE A 364 -16.58 -29.86 9.17
CA ILE A 364 -15.91 -28.69 8.57
C ILE A 364 -14.41 -28.89 8.31
N GLY A 365 -13.89 -30.08 8.60
CA GLY A 365 -12.50 -30.43 8.33
C GLY A 365 -11.96 -31.52 9.25
N ASP A 366 -10.82 -32.09 8.85
CA ASP A 366 -9.98 -32.90 9.73
C ASP A 366 -8.97 -31.99 10.44
N VAL A 367 -8.75 -32.25 11.73
CA VAL A 367 -7.79 -31.50 12.53
C VAL A 367 -6.49 -32.26 12.56
N VAL A 368 -5.53 -31.71 11.83
CA VAL A 368 -4.18 -32.22 11.76
C VAL A 368 -3.41 -31.69 12.96
N GLY A 369 -3.10 -32.61 13.88
CA GLY A 369 -2.19 -32.29 14.97
C GLY A 369 -0.78 -32.05 14.44
N SER A 370 -0.06 -31.10 15.03
CA SER A 370 1.36 -30.92 14.73
C SER A 370 2.15 -32.08 15.35
N SER A 371 2.08 -33.26 14.74
CA SER A 371 2.87 -34.42 15.11
C SER A 371 3.89 -34.71 14.01
N SER A 372 4.95 -33.90 13.97
CA SER A 372 6.23 -34.38 13.48
C SER A 372 6.98 -35.03 14.66
N SER A 373 7.41 -36.26 14.43
CA SER A 373 8.06 -37.14 15.41
C SER A 373 9.49 -36.68 15.76
N GLY A 374 9.65 -35.73 16.67
CA GLY A 374 10.93 -35.35 17.28
C GLY A 374 10.93 -35.58 18.80
N LYS A 375 12.01 -36.14 19.34
CA LYS A 375 12.15 -36.46 20.77
C LYS A 375 12.19 -35.15 21.60
N LYS A 376 11.12 -34.82 22.32
CA LYS A 376 11.07 -33.62 23.18
C LYS A 376 12.06 -33.72 24.35
N THR A 377 12.70 -32.59 24.67
CA THR A 377 13.69 -32.42 25.75
C THR A 377 13.11 -31.52 26.84
N GLU A 378 13.22 -31.94 28.11
CA GLU A 378 12.70 -31.18 29.25
C GLU A 378 13.72 -30.12 29.72
N TYR A 379 13.27 -28.87 29.84
CA TYR A 379 14.06 -27.75 30.37
C TYR A 379 13.20 -26.85 31.27
N LEU A 380 13.65 -26.64 32.51
CA LEU A 380 12.94 -25.87 33.56
C LEU A 380 11.48 -26.31 33.78
N GLY A 381 11.23 -27.63 33.74
CA GLY A 381 9.90 -28.22 34.00
C GLY A 381 8.90 -28.08 32.84
N LYS A 382 9.36 -27.72 31.64
CA LYS A 382 8.57 -27.66 30.40
C LYS A 382 9.27 -28.46 29.30
N GLU A 383 8.50 -29.13 28.44
CA GLU A 383 9.00 -29.93 27.33
C GLU A 383 9.11 -29.08 26.05
N TYR A 384 10.26 -29.15 25.38
CA TYR A 384 10.54 -28.45 24.13
C TYR A 384 11.02 -29.41 23.05
N ASP A 385 10.73 -29.13 21.77
CA ASP A 385 11.24 -29.96 20.66
C ASP A 385 12.77 -29.93 20.57
N TYR A 386 13.37 -28.77 20.85
CA TYR A 386 14.82 -28.56 20.91
C TYR A 386 15.22 -27.71 22.11
N VAL A 387 16.40 -27.97 22.66
CA VAL A 387 17.06 -27.10 23.63
C VAL A 387 18.50 -26.93 23.18
N PHE A 388 18.79 -25.80 22.55
CA PHE A 388 20.09 -25.52 21.95
C PHE A 388 21.07 -24.91 22.96
N ASP A 389 22.36 -25.13 22.75
CA ASP A 389 23.43 -24.44 23.45
C ASP A 389 23.94 -23.30 22.56
N VAL A 390 23.84 -22.06 23.04
CA VAL A 390 24.17 -20.84 22.27
C VAL A 390 25.32 -20.09 22.94
N ASP A 391 26.44 -19.97 22.23
CA ASP A 391 27.62 -19.23 22.65
C ASP A 391 27.57 -17.79 22.12
N ILE A 392 27.26 -16.81 22.99
CA ILE A 392 27.00 -15.41 22.57
C ILE A 392 28.20 -14.50 22.84
N LYS A 393 29.13 -14.91 23.71
CA LYS A 393 30.35 -14.16 24.03
C LYS A 393 31.56 -15.09 24.04
N GLU A 394 32.63 -14.67 23.38
CA GLU A 394 33.89 -15.41 23.30
C GLU A 394 34.47 -15.64 24.72
N GLY A 395 34.45 -16.89 25.19
CA GLY A 395 34.94 -17.30 26.51
C GLY A 395 33.91 -17.40 27.64
N ALA A 396 32.61 -17.17 27.39
CA ALA A 396 31.54 -17.40 28.37
C ALA A 396 30.89 -18.80 28.21
N PRO A 397 30.26 -19.37 29.27
CA PRO A 397 29.55 -20.64 29.16
C PRO A 397 28.33 -20.55 28.21
N PRO A 398 28.03 -21.61 27.43
CA PRO A 398 26.88 -21.65 26.52
C PRO A 398 25.57 -21.49 27.28
N LEU A 399 24.67 -20.67 26.72
CA LEU A 399 23.34 -20.44 27.26
C LEU A 399 22.32 -21.36 26.59
N LYS A 400 21.38 -21.88 27.39
CA LYS A 400 20.35 -22.83 26.93
C LYS A 400 19.19 -22.07 26.29
N LEU A 401 18.89 -22.38 25.04
CA LEU A 401 17.79 -21.80 24.27
C LEU A 401 16.73 -22.88 23.96
N PRO A 402 15.59 -22.90 24.68
CA PRO A 402 14.49 -23.81 24.41
C PRO A 402 13.63 -23.35 23.21
N PHE A 403 13.30 -24.26 22.30
CA PHE A 403 12.58 -23.95 21.05
C PHE A 403 11.66 -25.11 20.63
N ASN A 404 10.40 -24.82 20.30
CA ASN A 404 9.51 -25.77 19.61
C ASN A 404 9.47 -25.50 18.11
N VAL A 405 9.23 -26.53 17.30
CA VAL A 405 9.13 -26.41 15.83
C VAL A 405 8.06 -25.39 15.40
N ASN A 406 7.03 -25.23 16.25
CA ASN A 406 5.91 -24.34 16.03
C ASN A 406 6.08 -22.94 16.65
N ASP A 407 7.15 -22.70 17.43
CA ASP A 407 7.34 -21.40 18.07
C ASP A 407 7.83 -20.38 17.04
N ASN A 408 7.36 -19.14 17.15
CA ASN A 408 7.89 -18.05 16.34
C ASN A 408 9.36 -17.80 16.75
N PRO A 409 10.35 -17.97 15.85
CA PRO A 409 11.76 -17.79 16.16
C PRO A 409 12.10 -16.42 16.74
N TYR A 410 11.40 -15.37 16.30
CA TYR A 410 11.62 -14.00 16.78
C TYR A 410 11.14 -13.82 18.22
N ALA A 411 9.96 -14.35 18.56
CA ALA A 411 9.44 -14.27 19.91
C ALA A 411 10.31 -15.07 20.90
N VAL A 412 10.83 -16.23 20.47
CA VAL A 412 11.76 -17.03 21.27
C VAL A 412 13.11 -16.32 21.42
N ALA A 413 13.63 -15.72 20.35
CA ALA A 413 14.88 -14.97 20.37
C ALA A 413 14.80 -13.74 21.30
N GLU A 414 13.75 -12.93 21.20
CA GLU A 414 13.54 -11.76 22.07
C GLU A 414 13.42 -12.17 23.54
N LYS A 415 12.65 -13.23 23.81
CA LYS A 415 12.49 -13.76 25.16
C LYS A 415 13.80 -14.32 25.70
N PHE A 416 14.55 -15.07 24.89
CA PHE A 416 15.86 -15.60 25.27
C PHE A 416 16.87 -14.49 25.56
N LEU A 417 16.87 -13.41 24.77
CA LEU A 417 17.73 -12.25 25.01
C LEU A 417 17.31 -11.50 26.28
N ALA A 418 16.01 -11.33 26.52
CA ALA A 418 15.49 -10.71 27.74
C ALA A 418 15.79 -11.53 29.00
N ASP A 419 15.60 -12.85 28.96
CA ASP A 419 15.84 -13.76 30.09
C ASP A 419 17.33 -13.86 30.47
N ASN A 420 18.24 -13.46 29.56
CA ASN A 420 19.69 -13.49 29.77
C ASN A 420 20.34 -12.09 29.81
N ASP A 421 19.56 -11.01 29.88
CA ASP A 421 20.02 -9.61 29.88
C ASP A 421 20.97 -9.26 28.71
N LEU A 422 20.63 -9.70 27.49
CA LEU A 422 21.42 -9.50 26.27
C LEU A 422 20.83 -8.38 25.39
N PRO A 423 21.67 -7.65 24.61
CA PRO A 423 21.19 -6.58 23.73
C PRO A 423 20.24 -7.08 22.64
N ALA A 424 19.15 -6.33 22.39
CA ALA A 424 18.18 -6.63 21.33
C ALA A 424 18.76 -6.61 19.90
N SER A 425 19.98 -6.13 19.71
CA SER A 425 20.68 -6.20 18.42
C SER A 425 21.02 -7.63 17.99
N TYR A 426 21.04 -8.59 18.91
CA TYR A 426 21.33 -10.00 18.62
C TYR A 426 20.09 -10.81 18.18
N THR A 427 18.91 -10.20 18.14
CA THR A 427 17.65 -10.90 17.81
C THR A 427 17.75 -11.60 16.46
N GLU A 428 18.26 -10.92 15.43
CA GLU A 428 18.41 -11.53 14.10
C GLU A 428 19.42 -12.69 14.08
N GLU A 429 20.47 -12.64 14.90
CA GLU A 429 21.48 -13.68 14.96
C GLU A 429 20.93 -14.95 15.64
N VAL A 430 20.19 -14.77 16.74
CA VAL A 430 19.52 -15.87 17.46
C VAL A 430 18.43 -16.50 16.59
N VAL A 431 17.67 -15.70 15.84
CA VAL A 431 16.67 -16.19 14.87
C VAL A 431 17.33 -17.03 13.79
N ARG A 432 18.40 -16.52 13.16
CA ARG A 432 19.13 -17.29 12.13
C ARG A 432 19.73 -18.58 12.69
N PHE A 433 20.19 -18.56 13.94
CA PHE A 433 20.67 -19.75 14.61
C PHE A 433 19.55 -20.79 14.80
N LEU A 434 18.35 -20.36 15.21
CA LEU A 434 17.18 -21.24 15.34
C LEU A 434 16.77 -21.83 14.00
N GLU A 435 16.65 -21.01 12.96
CA GLU A 435 16.30 -21.44 11.60
C GLU A 435 17.30 -22.47 11.08
N LYS A 436 18.60 -22.18 11.17
CA LYS A 436 19.67 -23.06 10.69
C LYS A 436 19.70 -24.42 11.39
N ASN A 437 19.42 -24.47 12.69
CA ASN A 437 19.49 -25.72 13.46
C ASN A 437 18.19 -26.53 13.42
N THR A 438 17.14 -26.04 12.73
CA THR A 438 15.83 -26.69 12.63
C THR A 438 15.46 -27.12 11.20
N GLU A 439 16.30 -26.83 10.20
CA GLU A 439 16.11 -27.13 8.75
C GLU A 439 16.00 -28.62 8.36
N GLY A 440 16.25 -29.57 9.26
CA GLY A 440 16.47 -31.00 8.94
C GLY A 440 15.23 -31.91 8.83
N VAL A 441 13.99 -31.40 8.86
CA VAL A 441 12.78 -32.24 8.80
C VAL A 441 11.80 -31.70 7.75
N ASN A 442 12.11 -31.93 6.47
CA ASN A 442 11.16 -31.76 5.36
C ASN A 442 11.17 -33.02 4.47
N LEU A 443 10.02 -33.69 4.39
CA LEU A 443 9.75 -34.82 3.49
C LEU A 443 9.64 -34.32 2.04
N GLN A 444 10.53 -34.78 1.16
CA GLN A 444 10.55 -34.43 -0.27
C GLN A 444 9.63 -35.31 -1.14
N GLU A 445 8.75 -34.59 -1.88
CA GLU A 445 8.43 -34.68 -3.32
C GLU A 445 7.76 -35.92 -3.96
N SER A 446 6.52 -35.71 -4.43
CA SER A 446 6.09 -35.80 -5.85
C SER A 446 4.62 -35.33 -5.95
N ALA A 447 4.17 -34.32 -6.71
CA ALA A 447 4.82 -33.39 -7.61
C ALA A 447 3.92 -32.14 -7.81
N THR A 448 4.58 -31.01 -8.13
CA THR A 448 4.08 -29.65 -8.43
C THR A 448 3.72 -28.77 -7.23
N THR A 449 4.76 -28.51 -6.45
CA THR A 449 4.82 -27.76 -5.18
C THR A 449 5.10 -26.27 -5.40
N ALA A 450 4.10 -25.44 -5.11
CA ALA A 450 4.28 -24.10 -4.56
C ALA A 450 3.71 -24.15 -3.14
N THR A 451 4.53 -24.04 -2.10
CA THR A 451 4.12 -23.99 -0.69
C THR A 451 5.05 -23.02 0.05
N ASN A 452 4.53 -21.90 0.56
CA ASN A 452 3.67 -21.72 1.75
C ASN A 452 4.52 -21.61 3.03
N THR A 453 5.08 -20.42 3.22
CA THR A 453 5.10 -19.80 4.54
C THR A 453 3.73 -19.17 4.76
N GLU A 454 2.98 -19.64 5.77
CA GLU A 454 1.72 -19.01 6.19
C GLU A 454 2.05 -17.64 6.80
N ARG A 455 2.09 -16.64 5.91
CA ARG A 455 1.90 -15.24 6.27
C ARG A 455 0.47 -15.08 6.76
N VAL A 456 0.27 -14.21 7.75
CA VAL A 456 -0.99 -13.48 7.89
C VAL A 456 -1.18 -12.69 6.59
N ILE A 457 -1.95 -13.24 5.65
CA ILE A 457 -2.21 -12.60 4.36
C ILE A 457 -3.36 -11.62 4.57
N ASP A 458 -3.04 -10.39 4.96
CA ASP A 458 -3.98 -9.29 4.71
C ASP A 458 -4.08 -9.15 3.17
N PRO A 459 -5.29 -9.24 2.58
CA PRO A 459 -5.52 -9.29 1.13
C PRO A 459 -5.12 -7.99 0.43
N TYR A 460 -4.84 -6.96 1.21
CA TYR A 460 -4.40 -5.64 0.84
C TYR A 460 -2.97 -5.35 1.36
N SER A 461 -2.29 -6.26 2.05
CA SER A 461 -0.88 -6.05 2.45
C SER A 461 0.14 -6.26 1.33
N ASP A 462 -0.29 -6.65 0.13
CA ASP A 462 0.60 -7.10 -0.95
C ASP A 462 1.54 -6.01 -1.52
N ALA A 463 1.45 -4.76 -1.05
CA ALA A 463 2.46 -3.74 -1.29
C ALA A 463 3.71 -3.86 -0.40
N TYR A 464 3.64 -4.56 0.74
CA TYR A 464 4.81 -4.85 1.58
C TYR A 464 5.51 -6.16 1.21
N ALA A 465 4.85 -7.02 0.42
CA ALA A 465 5.29 -8.40 0.18
C ALA A 465 5.79 -8.70 -1.25
N ARG A 466 5.77 -7.73 -2.18
CA ARG A 466 6.26 -7.90 -3.56
C ARG A 466 7.42 -6.97 -3.91
N GLN A 467 8.47 -7.01 -3.10
CA GLN A 467 9.83 -6.76 -3.55
C GLN A 467 10.77 -7.79 -2.93
N SER A 468 10.68 -9.04 -3.37
CA SER A 468 11.83 -9.96 -3.42
C SER A 468 11.38 -11.34 -3.91
N LYS A 469 11.36 -11.52 -5.24
CA LYS A 469 11.76 -12.81 -5.78
C LYS A 469 13.01 -12.59 -6.62
N VAL A 470 14.11 -13.01 -5.99
CA VAL A 470 15.42 -13.37 -6.54
C VAL A 470 16.21 -12.24 -7.21
N ASP A 471 17.17 -11.69 -6.47
CA ASP A 471 18.52 -11.47 -6.99
C ASP A 471 19.51 -11.66 -5.83
N ALA A 472 20.69 -12.20 -6.11
CA ALA A 472 21.76 -12.43 -5.14
C ALA A 472 21.95 -11.20 -4.24
N SER A 473 22.15 -11.40 -2.93
CA SER A 473 22.08 -10.38 -1.88
C SER A 473 22.97 -9.15 -2.17
N LEU A 474 22.41 -8.15 -2.86
CA LEU A 474 22.98 -6.83 -3.00
C LEU A 474 22.78 -6.09 -1.67
N LYS A 475 23.83 -5.44 -1.17
CA LYS A 475 23.90 -4.84 0.17
C LYS A 475 23.42 -3.40 0.20
N VAL A 476 23.56 -2.65 -0.90
CA VAL A 476 23.38 -1.20 -0.99
C VAL A 476 22.56 -0.77 -2.21
N ILE A 477 22.66 -1.47 -3.35
CA ILE A 477 21.89 -1.20 -4.57
C ILE A 477 20.71 -2.19 -4.65
N PRO A 478 19.49 -1.78 -5.04
CA PRO A 478 19.08 -0.44 -5.47
C PRO A 478 18.73 0.51 -4.33
N ALA A 479 19.27 1.73 -4.38
CA ALA A 479 18.93 2.80 -3.45
C ALA A 479 17.77 3.65 -4.00
N LYS A 480 16.60 3.60 -3.34
CA LYS A 480 15.36 4.23 -3.83
C LYS A 480 14.96 5.50 -3.08
N GLU A 481 15.62 5.82 -1.97
CA GLU A 481 15.23 6.94 -1.10
C GLU A 481 15.79 8.27 -1.59
N TYR A 482 14.97 9.33 -1.57
CA TYR A 482 15.38 10.66 -2.00
C TYR A 482 16.07 11.42 -0.88
N ILE A 483 17.14 12.14 -1.23
CA ILE A 483 17.81 13.08 -0.33
C ILE A 483 17.20 14.47 -0.58
N SER A 484 16.57 15.03 0.46
CA SER A 484 15.90 16.34 0.38
C SER A 484 16.59 17.41 1.23
N PHE A 485 16.47 18.66 0.81
CA PHE A 485 17.02 19.86 1.45
C PHE A 485 15.88 20.72 2.02
N LYS A 486 15.05 20.15 2.89
CA LYS A 486 13.85 20.82 3.44
C LYS A 486 14.07 21.52 4.79
N GLU A 487 15.17 21.21 5.47
CA GLU A 487 15.45 21.76 6.81
C GLU A 487 15.92 23.22 6.75
N TYR A 488 15.43 24.02 7.70
CA TYR A 488 15.84 25.42 7.86
C TYR A 488 15.59 25.89 9.30
N LYS A 489 16.29 26.97 9.69
CA LYS A 489 16.08 27.66 10.96
C LYS A 489 15.36 28.97 10.69
N LYS A 490 14.09 29.06 11.09
CA LYS A 490 13.22 30.22 10.85
C LYS A 490 13.90 31.54 11.22
N GLU A 491 14.40 31.65 12.45
CA GLU A 491 15.02 32.87 12.98
C GLU A 491 16.21 33.33 12.14
N GLN A 492 17.07 32.39 11.71
CA GLN A 492 18.23 32.72 10.88
C GLN A 492 17.82 33.21 9.49
N LEU A 493 16.80 32.58 8.90
CA LEU A 493 16.30 32.94 7.58
C LEU A 493 15.60 34.30 7.59
N VAL A 494 14.76 34.57 8.59
CA VAL A 494 14.06 35.86 8.76
C VAL A 494 15.06 36.98 9.06
N ASN A 495 16.03 36.76 9.95
CA ASN A 495 17.07 37.75 10.23
C ASN A 495 17.93 38.04 9.00
N GLY A 496 18.26 37.00 8.22
CA GLY A 496 18.94 37.13 6.95
C GLY A 496 18.14 37.96 5.95
N LEU A 497 16.84 37.70 5.82
CA LEU A 497 15.94 38.41 4.92
C LEU A 497 15.84 39.88 5.28
N ASN A 498 15.62 40.20 6.56
CA ASN A 498 15.54 41.57 7.05
C ASN A 498 16.84 42.33 6.79
N LYS A 499 17.99 41.70 7.09
CA LYS A 499 19.31 42.31 6.87
C LYS A 499 19.58 42.59 5.38
N LEU A 500 19.30 41.62 4.52
CA LEU A 500 19.54 41.75 3.07
C LEU A 500 18.55 42.70 2.40
N ASN A 501 17.31 42.81 2.91
CA ASN A 501 16.33 43.77 2.40
C ASN A 501 16.82 45.21 2.56
N LEU A 502 17.46 45.54 3.69
CA LEU A 502 18.00 46.87 3.96
C LEU A 502 19.15 47.28 3.03
N THR A 503 19.82 46.33 2.38
CA THR A 503 20.94 46.63 1.47
C THR A 503 20.50 46.83 0.02
N GLN A 504 19.21 46.64 -0.31
CA GLN A 504 18.72 46.84 -1.68
C GLN A 504 18.25 48.29 -1.90
N ASP A 505 18.04 48.68 -3.16
CA ASP A 505 17.43 49.97 -3.50
C ASP A 505 15.97 50.04 -3.02
N GLU A 506 15.53 51.22 -2.57
CA GLU A 506 14.19 51.41 -1.99
C GLU A 506 13.04 50.96 -2.92
N SER A 507 13.23 51.04 -4.23
CA SER A 507 12.24 50.63 -5.23
C SER A 507 12.01 49.12 -5.31
N VAL A 508 12.92 48.29 -4.79
CA VAL A 508 12.87 46.82 -4.89
C VAL A 508 12.81 46.11 -3.54
N ARG A 509 12.79 46.87 -2.44
CA ARG A 509 12.64 46.33 -1.07
C ARG A 509 11.25 45.73 -0.86
N LEU A 510 11.19 44.72 -0.01
CA LEU A 510 9.95 44.28 0.62
C LEU A 510 9.55 45.29 1.70
N THR A 511 8.27 45.60 1.78
CA THR A 511 7.70 46.46 2.83
C THR A 511 7.70 45.76 4.19
N GLY A 512 7.49 46.52 5.28
CA GLY A 512 7.41 45.96 6.63
C GLY A 512 6.32 44.90 6.77
N ASP A 513 5.16 45.14 6.17
CA ASP A 513 4.03 44.20 6.19
C ASP A 513 4.34 42.92 5.40
N GLU A 514 5.00 43.05 4.25
CA GLU A 514 5.44 41.90 3.44
C GLU A 514 6.47 41.04 4.19
N LEU A 515 7.43 41.65 4.86
CA LEU A 515 8.41 40.93 5.69
C LEU A 515 7.71 40.17 6.83
N SER A 516 6.75 40.80 7.50
CA SER A 516 5.96 40.15 8.55
C SER A 516 5.09 39.00 8.01
N THR A 517 4.60 39.13 6.78
CA THR A 517 3.83 38.10 6.09
C THR A 517 4.71 36.91 5.75
N VAL A 518 5.91 37.12 5.20
CA VAL A 518 6.88 36.06 4.95
C VAL A 518 7.29 35.37 6.27
N GLU A 519 7.53 36.13 7.33
CA GLU A 519 7.86 35.55 8.65
C GLU A 519 6.72 34.68 9.20
N SER A 520 5.48 35.12 9.06
CA SER A 520 4.30 34.38 9.49
C SER A 520 4.10 33.11 8.64
N SER A 521 4.29 33.22 7.33
CA SER A 521 4.26 32.10 6.39
C SER A 521 5.34 31.06 6.69
N LEU A 522 6.53 31.48 7.13
CA LEU A 522 7.59 30.56 7.58
C LEU A 522 7.31 29.92 8.95
N ALA A 523 6.30 30.37 9.71
CA ALA A 523 5.98 29.74 11.00
C ALA A 523 5.13 28.46 10.82
N SER A 524 4.10 28.53 9.97
CA SER A 524 3.18 27.42 9.70
C SER A 524 3.49 26.68 8.41
N LEU A 525 4.04 27.38 7.40
CA LEU A 525 4.42 26.90 6.07
C LEU A 525 3.41 25.91 5.47
N THR A 526 2.14 26.32 5.47
CA THR A 526 1.07 25.60 4.79
C THR A 526 1.25 25.69 3.28
N SER A 527 0.60 24.81 2.52
CA SER A 527 0.71 24.77 1.07
C SER A 527 0.37 26.10 0.39
N LYS A 528 -0.71 26.78 0.82
CA LYS A 528 -1.09 28.11 0.31
C LYS A 528 -0.02 29.17 0.57
N GLN A 529 0.58 29.16 1.75
CA GLN A 529 1.65 30.09 2.12
C GLN A 529 2.95 29.81 1.36
N ALA A 530 3.27 28.53 1.16
CA ALA A 530 4.39 28.11 0.33
C ALA A 530 4.21 28.56 -1.13
N LEU A 531 2.99 28.44 -1.64
CA LEU A 531 2.63 28.90 -2.99
C LEU A 531 2.79 30.43 -3.11
N GLU A 532 2.32 31.20 -2.13
CA GLU A 532 2.51 32.65 -2.09
C GLU A 532 4.01 33.05 -2.07
N ILE A 533 4.84 32.32 -1.32
CA ILE A 533 6.30 32.50 -1.35
C ILE A 533 6.86 32.25 -2.74
N ILE A 534 6.42 31.18 -3.41
CA ILE A 534 6.91 30.79 -4.74
C ILE A 534 6.51 31.81 -5.81
N THR A 535 5.26 32.27 -5.80
CA THR A 535 4.70 33.11 -6.89
C THR A 535 4.90 34.61 -6.66
N THR A 536 5.04 35.06 -5.41
CA THR A 536 5.06 36.49 -5.08
C THR A 536 6.41 36.97 -4.56
N TYR A 537 6.95 36.34 -3.52
CA TYR A 537 8.12 36.87 -2.81
C TYR A 537 9.45 36.41 -3.41
N ALA A 538 9.60 35.11 -3.70
CA ALA A 538 10.81 34.58 -4.31
C ALA A 538 11.15 35.22 -5.67
N PRO A 539 10.19 35.48 -6.59
CA PRO A 539 10.50 36.11 -7.87
C PRO A 539 10.96 37.55 -7.70
N ARG A 540 10.36 38.32 -6.78
CA ARG A 540 10.78 39.71 -6.50
C ARG A 540 12.22 39.77 -5.99
N ILE A 541 12.60 38.83 -5.12
CA ILE A 541 13.96 38.73 -4.60
C ILE A 541 14.92 38.31 -5.73
N ILE A 542 14.66 37.19 -6.40
CA ILE A 542 15.59 36.60 -7.37
C ILE A 542 15.75 37.46 -8.62
N LYS A 543 14.69 38.12 -9.11
CA LYS A 543 14.78 38.94 -10.32
C LYS A 543 15.40 40.31 -10.05
N ASN A 544 15.16 40.92 -8.89
CA ASN A 544 15.47 42.34 -8.67
C ASN A 544 16.58 42.64 -7.65
N TRP A 545 16.95 41.69 -6.77
CA TRP A 545 17.99 41.95 -5.76
C TRP A 545 19.40 41.74 -6.32
N THR A 546 20.41 42.23 -5.60
CA THR A 546 21.84 42.00 -5.94
C THR A 546 22.24 40.52 -5.89
N ASN A 547 23.22 40.11 -6.71
CA ASN A 547 23.62 38.69 -6.88
C ASN A 547 23.94 37.95 -5.56
N SER A 548 24.53 38.63 -4.58
CA SER A 548 24.83 38.05 -3.26
C SER A 548 23.57 37.86 -2.40
N ALA A 549 22.56 38.71 -2.58
CA ALA A 549 21.33 38.71 -1.82
C ALA A 549 20.25 37.77 -2.40
N LYS A 550 20.29 37.48 -3.71
CA LYS A 550 19.34 36.56 -4.39
C LYS A 550 19.35 35.14 -3.83
N LEU A 551 20.45 34.71 -3.20
CA LEU A 551 20.58 33.38 -2.59
C LEU A 551 19.44 33.08 -1.61
N ILE A 552 18.95 34.10 -0.89
CA ILE A 552 17.85 33.91 0.06
C ILE A 552 16.52 33.62 -0.62
N GLY A 553 16.31 34.13 -1.84
CA GLY A 553 15.13 33.80 -2.63
C GLY A 553 15.13 32.33 -3.04
N PHE A 554 16.28 31.78 -3.44
CA PHE A 554 16.42 30.34 -3.69
C PHE A 554 16.30 29.52 -2.40
N ASP A 555 16.72 30.06 -1.25
CA ASP A 555 16.54 29.43 0.06
C ASP A 555 15.05 29.31 0.43
N LEU A 556 14.27 30.38 0.17
CA LEU A 556 12.81 30.39 0.30
C LEU A 556 12.13 29.42 -0.68
N LEU A 557 12.59 29.33 -1.93
CA LEU A 557 12.05 28.38 -2.90
C LEU A 557 12.26 26.94 -2.46
N ARG A 558 13.48 26.56 -2.06
CA ARG A 558 13.78 25.15 -1.74
C ARG A 558 12.94 24.65 -0.57
N ILE A 559 12.63 25.49 0.42
CA ILE A 559 11.83 25.07 1.59
C ILE A 559 10.33 25.04 1.29
N SER A 560 9.89 25.86 0.34
CA SER A 560 8.47 26.00 0.00
C SER A 560 8.00 24.89 -0.96
N ILE A 561 8.81 24.52 -1.95
CA ILE A 561 8.45 23.52 -2.96
C ILE A 561 7.96 22.19 -2.37
N PRO A 562 8.63 21.58 -1.37
CA PRO A 562 8.17 20.33 -0.76
C PRO A 562 6.84 20.43 0.00
N ARG A 563 6.30 21.64 0.21
CA ARG A 563 5.08 21.88 1.01
C ARG A 563 3.84 22.14 0.15
N VAL A 564 4.02 22.30 -1.16
CA VAL A 564 2.92 22.52 -2.10
C VAL A 564 2.22 21.19 -2.37
N THR A 565 0.91 21.14 -2.13
CA THR A 565 0.08 19.97 -2.44
C THR A 565 -0.29 19.95 -3.93
N THR A 566 -0.60 18.76 -4.45
CA THR A 566 -1.09 18.58 -5.83
C THR A 566 -2.32 19.44 -6.13
N VAL A 567 -3.24 19.58 -5.17
CA VAL A 567 -4.49 20.34 -5.33
C VAL A 567 -4.19 21.83 -5.50
N ASP A 568 -3.37 22.39 -4.61
CA ASP A 568 -3.02 23.82 -4.68
C ASP A 568 -2.19 24.12 -5.93
N LEU A 569 -1.36 23.15 -6.35
CA LEU A 569 -0.59 23.26 -7.57
C LEU A 569 -1.48 23.31 -8.83
N LEU A 570 -2.47 22.39 -8.94
CA LEU A 570 -3.41 22.37 -10.06
C LEU A 570 -4.26 23.65 -10.12
N SER A 571 -4.48 24.31 -8.98
CA SER A 571 -5.20 25.58 -8.92
C SER A 571 -4.36 26.80 -9.33
N SER A 572 -3.04 26.65 -9.47
CA SER A 572 -2.11 27.76 -9.70
C SER A 572 -1.13 27.46 -10.83
N THR A 573 -1.56 27.74 -12.06
CA THR A 573 -0.76 27.59 -13.29
C THR A 573 0.56 28.38 -13.25
N ASP A 574 0.60 29.50 -12.53
CA ASP A 574 1.71 30.46 -12.52
C ASP A 574 2.96 29.95 -11.78
N ALA A 575 2.81 28.98 -10.88
CA ALA A 575 3.90 28.50 -10.04
C ALA A 575 4.96 27.73 -10.83
N ALA A 576 4.53 26.91 -11.79
CA ALA A 576 5.41 26.11 -12.63
C ALA A 576 6.27 27.00 -13.55
N GLU A 577 5.65 27.95 -14.24
CA GLU A 577 6.34 28.95 -15.08
C GLU A 577 7.34 29.76 -14.26
N THR A 578 6.90 30.23 -13.09
CA THR A 578 7.75 31.00 -12.18
C THR A 578 8.98 30.22 -11.77
N ILE A 579 8.84 28.96 -11.33
CA ILE A 579 9.98 28.13 -10.93
C ILE A 579 10.94 27.93 -12.11
N LEU A 580 10.43 27.63 -13.30
CA LEU A 580 11.25 27.41 -14.50
C LEU A 580 12.04 28.66 -14.89
N ASP A 581 11.39 29.83 -14.89
CA ASP A 581 12.01 31.12 -15.15
C ASP A 581 13.14 31.42 -14.18
N LEU A 582 12.90 31.22 -12.88
CA LEU A 582 13.87 31.52 -11.83
C LEU A 582 15.07 30.57 -11.86
N LEU A 583 14.85 29.29 -12.16
CA LEU A 583 15.93 28.31 -12.35
C LEU A 583 16.80 28.67 -13.57
N ASN A 584 16.18 29.04 -14.70
CA ASN A 584 16.91 29.43 -15.89
C ASN A 584 17.74 30.70 -15.68
N LEU A 585 17.12 31.74 -15.10
CA LEU A 585 17.78 33.00 -14.75
C LEU A 585 18.96 32.74 -13.80
N GLY A 586 18.72 31.96 -12.74
CA GLY A 586 19.75 31.61 -11.77
C GLY A 586 20.93 30.89 -12.40
N LEU A 587 20.69 29.97 -13.34
CA LEU A 587 21.76 29.24 -14.04
C LEU A 587 22.55 30.14 -15.00
N ASP A 588 21.89 31.08 -15.70
CA ASP A 588 22.59 32.07 -16.55
C ASP A 588 23.53 32.93 -15.71
N GLU A 589 23.08 33.37 -14.54
CA GLU A 589 23.88 34.19 -13.62
C GLU A 589 24.97 33.37 -12.89
N ALA A 590 24.71 32.10 -12.58
CA ALA A 590 25.68 31.21 -11.92
C ALA A 590 26.89 30.92 -12.81
N GLY A 591 26.71 30.90 -14.14
CA GLY A 591 27.77 30.74 -15.13
C GLY A 591 28.85 31.82 -15.13
N GLY A 592 28.68 32.89 -14.34
CA GLY A 592 29.63 33.99 -14.13
C GLY A 592 30.42 33.94 -12.80
N GLU A 593 30.71 32.74 -12.26
CA GLU A 593 31.57 32.43 -11.09
C GLU A 593 30.90 32.28 -9.70
N SER A 594 29.57 32.15 -9.59
CA SER A 594 28.91 31.94 -8.28
C SER A 594 28.55 30.46 -8.01
N THR A 595 29.50 29.72 -7.42
CA THR A 595 29.26 28.35 -6.90
C THR A 595 28.17 28.29 -5.83
N ALA A 596 28.03 29.35 -5.02
CA ALA A 596 26.98 29.44 -4.00
C ALA A 596 25.58 29.45 -4.63
N LEU A 597 25.44 30.15 -5.75
CA LEU A 597 24.18 30.21 -6.50
C LEU A 597 23.87 28.87 -7.15
N LEU A 598 24.86 28.23 -7.78
CA LEU A 598 24.73 26.86 -8.31
C LEU A 598 24.27 25.89 -7.22
N MET A 599 24.89 25.91 -6.04
CA MET A 599 24.50 25.07 -4.90
C MET A 599 23.02 25.28 -4.52
N MET A 600 22.55 26.52 -4.43
CA MET A 600 21.16 26.80 -4.05
C MET A 600 20.16 26.35 -5.12
N ILE A 601 20.48 26.54 -6.40
CA ILE A 601 19.70 26.03 -7.53
C ILE A 601 19.62 24.50 -7.47
N LEU A 602 20.75 23.83 -7.22
CA LEU A 602 20.79 22.37 -7.09
C LEU A 602 19.93 21.88 -5.92
N LYS A 603 19.89 22.60 -4.78
CA LYS A 603 19.00 22.25 -3.66
C LYS A 603 17.52 22.37 -4.04
N VAL A 604 17.16 23.40 -4.82
CA VAL A 604 15.80 23.56 -5.37
C VAL A 604 15.45 22.38 -6.28
N LEU A 605 16.34 22.05 -7.24
CA LEU A 605 16.14 20.94 -8.16
C LEU A 605 15.98 19.59 -7.44
N ASN A 606 16.82 19.32 -6.44
CA ASN A 606 16.71 18.10 -5.63
C ASN A 606 15.37 17.98 -4.91
N ASN A 607 14.82 19.10 -4.42
CA ASN A 607 13.51 19.12 -3.77
C ASN A 607 12.33 19.04 -4.75
N LEU A 608 12.57 19.31 -6.04
CA LEU A 608 11.57 19.08 -7.08
C LEU A 608 11.48 17.60 -7.43
N VAL A 609 12.60 16.87 -7.51
CA VAL A 609 12.58 15.43 -7.90
C VAL A 609 11.61 14.64 -7.01
N GLY A 610 10.69 13.91 -7.66
CA GLY A 610 9.66 13.13 -6.98
C GLY A 610 8.41 13.90 -6.55
N ASN A 611 8.35 15.23 -6.72
CA ASN A 611 7.14 16.03 -6.53
C ASN A 611 6.28 16.05 -7.81
N THR A 612 4.97 16.23 -7.68
CA THR A 612 4.02 16.43 -8.80
C THR A 612 4.48 17.53 -9.77
N LEU A 613 5.03 18.63 -9.24
CA LEU A 613 5.62 19.71 -10.04
C LEU A 613 6.68 19.22 -11.02
N PHE A 614 7.52 18.28 -10.60
CA PHE A 614 8.61 17.77 -11.43
C PHE A 614 8.07 16.94 -12.60
N VAL A 615 7.04 16.13 -12.37
CA VAL A 615 6.36 15.38 -13.44
C VAL A 615 5.80 16.35 -14.47
N GLN A 616 5.04 17.36 -14.02
CA GLN A 616 4.42 18.35 -14.90
C GLN A 616 5.46 19.16 -15.69
N LEU A 617 6.56 19.55 -15.05
CA LEU A 617 7.58 20.39 -15.67
C LEU A 617 8.48 19.63 -16.64
N TYR A 618 8.79 18.36 -16.35
CA TYR A 618 9.95 17.70 -16.95
C TYR A 618 9.69 16.34 -17.57
N ILE A 619 8.50 15.77 -17.40
CA ILE A 619 8.14 14.47 -17.98
C ILE A 619 7.11 14.66 -19.08
N ASP A 620 7.38 14.05 -20.23
CA ASP A 620 6.43 13.90 -21.32
C ASP A 620 5.79 12.51 -21.23
N PRO A 621 4.49 12.40 -20.89
CA PRO A 621 3.81 11.12 -20.79
C PRO A 621 3.54 10.48 -22.17
N ALA A 622 3.55 11.27 -23.25
CA ALA A 622 3.29 10.84 -24.61
C ALA A 622 4.48 11.23 -25.51
N GLY A 623 5.59 10.48 -25.39
CA GLY A 623 6.79 10.74 -26.18
C GLY A 623 6.50 10.79 -27.69
N ALA A 624 7.32 11.55 -28.43
CA ALA A 624 7.16 11.83 -29.87
C ALA A 624 7.03 10.58 -30.77
N ASP A 625 7.49 9.42 -30.30
CA ASP A 625 7.54 8.15 -31.05
C ASP A 625 6.60 7.06 -30.49
N GLY A 626 5.65 7.40 -29.60
CA GLY A 626 4.73 6.42 -29.00
C GLY A 626 5.35 5.54 -27.90
N LYS A 627 6.58 5.84 -27.47
CA LYS A 627 7.18 5.27 -26.27
C LYS A 627 6.69 6.03 -25.04
N LEU A 628 6.11 5.31 -24.08
CA LEU A 628 5.52 5.84 -22.86
C LEU A 628 6.63 6.37 -21.91
N TYR A 629 6.49 7.61 -21.44
CA TYR A 629 7.30 8.30 -20.41
C TYR A 629 8.79 8.59 -20.76
N GLU A 630 9.10 9.86 -21.07
CA GLU A 630 10.48 10.38 -21.23
C GLU A 630 10.67 11.77 -20.62
N TYR A 631 11.92 12.18 -20.38
CA TYR A 631 12.21 13.58 -20.07
C TYR A 631 11.95 14.50 -21.27
N ASN A 632 11.19 15.56 -21.05
CA ASN A 632 10.84 16.52 -22.09
C ASN A 632 12.04 17.39 -22.53
N SER A 633 11.83 18.20 -23.56
CA SER A 633 12.90 19.06 -24.11
C SER A 633 13.39 20.13 -23.14
N PHE A 634 12.54 20.61 -22.21
CA PHE A 634 12.92 21.59 -21.20
C PHE A 634 13.92 21.00 -20.21
N PHE A 635 13.66 19.80 -19.72
CA PHE A 635 14.58 19.11 -18.80
C PHE A 635 15.92 18.80 -19.46
N LYS A 636 15.90 18.31 -20.71
CA LYS A 636 17.12 18.03 -21.49
C LYS A 636 17.98 19.30 -21.65
N LYS A 637 17.36 20.46 -21.94
CA LYS A 637 18.06 21.75 -22.01
C LYS A 637 18.59 22.21 -20.66
N LEU A 638 17.79 22.09 -19.60
CA LEU A 638 18.18 22.43 -18.24
C LEU A 638 19.41 21.65 -17.79
N LEU A 639 19.40 20.33 -18.00
CA LEU A 639 20.49 19.46 -17.62
C LEU A 639 21.77 19.78 -18.40
N LYS A 640 21.67 20.05 -19.70
CA LYS A 640 22.83 20.46 -20.51
C LYS A 640 23.41 21.81 -20.08
N LYS A 641 22.56 22.76 -19.70
CA LYS A 641 22.97 24.06 -19.17
C LYS A 641 23.67 23.91 -17.83
N LEU A 642 23.14 23.05 -16.96
CA LEU A 642 23.70 22.72 -15.67
C LEU A 642 25.06 22.02 -15.80
N GLU A 643 25.19 21.07 -16.72
CA GLU A 643 26.47 20.45 -17.09
C GLU A 643 27.49 21.51 -17.53
N THR A 644 27.14 22.34 -18.52
CA THR A 644 28.02 23.41 -19.04
C THR A 644 28.42 24.42 -17.95
N THR A 645 27.53 24.69 -17.00
CA THR A 645 27.77 25.62 -15.89
C THR A 645 28.68 24.99 -14.84
N ALA A 646 28.42 23.74 -14.45
CA ALA A 646 29.22 22.99 -13.48
C ALA A 646 30.66 22.81 -13.96
N SER A 647 30.86 22.47 -15.25
CA SER A 647 32.20 22.22 -15.82
C SER A 647 33.15 23.43 -15.78
N LYS A 648 32.63 24.66 -15.61
CA LYS A 648 33.45 25.88 -15.53
C LYS A 648 34.11 26.09 -14.17
N PHE A 649 33.62 25.43 -13.12
CA PHE A 649 34.12 25.64 -11.77
C PHE A 649 35.33 24.76 -11.47
N THR A 650 36.32 25.33 -10.79
CA THR A 650 37.53 24.63 -10.36
C THR A 650 37.52 24.38 -8.84
N PRO A 651 38.30 23.42 -8.33
CA PRO A 651 38.32 23.05 -6.91
C PRO A 651 38.63 24.20 -5.93
N GLU A 652 39.30 25.26 -6.39
CA GLU A 652 39.64 26.44 -5.59
C GLU A 652 38.44 27.34 -5.29
N ALA A 653 37.31 27.13 -5.98
CA ALA A 653 36.12 27.93 -5.78
C ALA A 653 35.50 27.71 -4.39
N LYS A 654 35.06 28.81 -3.76
CA LYS A 654 34.40 28.74 -2.45
C LYS A 654 33.15 27.86 -2.52
N LEU A 655 32.90 26.98 -1.55
CA LEU A 655 31.76 26.04 -1.54
C LEU A 655 31.75 25.02 -2.71
N TYR A 656 32.84 24.85 -3.44
CA TYR A 656 32.95 23.88 -4.54
C TYR A 656 32.51 22.47 -4.10
N ILE A 657 33.09 21.97 -3.01
CA ILE A 657 32.76 20.65 -2.46
C ILE A 657 31.26 20.50 -2.20
N THR A 658 30.65 21.46 -1.49
CA THR A 658 29.22 21.41 -1.17
C THR A 658 28.33 21.48 -2.41
N ALA A 659 28.71 22.29 -3.40
CA ALA A 659 27.98 22.38 -4.67
C ALA A 659 28.03 21.04 -5.42
N PHE A 660 29.21 20.41 -5.53
CA PHE A 660 29.40 19.14 -6.23
C PHE A 660 28.79 17.95 -5.47
N THR A 661 28.77 17.96 -4.13
CA THR A 661 27.97 17.00 -3.35
C THR A 661 26.47 17.19 -3.63
N THR A 662 25.98 18.43 -3.75
CA THR A 662 24.56 18.69 -4.07
C THR A 662 24.22 18.28 -5.51
N LEU A 663 25.18 18.43 -6.43
CA LEU A 663 25.08 17.97 -7.82
C LEU A 663 25.01 16.45 -7.92
N SER A 664 25.89 15.74 -7.22
CA SER A 664 25.83 14.28 -7.18
C SER A 664 24.55 13.77 -6.51
N THR A 665 24.00 14.52 -5.56
CA THR A 665 22.68 14.26 -4.98
C THR A 665 21.57 14.33 -6.02
N LEU A 666 21.63 15.29 -6.95
CA LEU A 666 20.63 15.42 -8.01
C LEU A 666 20.68 14.20 -8.93
N ILE A 667 21.87 13.79 -9.36
CA ILE A 667 22.05 12.60 -10.20
C ILE A 667 21.58 11.34 -9.47
N TYR A 668 21.92 11.21 -8.18
CA TYR A 668 21.43 10.14 -7.32
C TYR A 668 19.89 10.13 -7.23
N ASN A 669 19.25 11.26 -6.93
CA ASN A 669 17.80 11.36 -6.82
C ASN A 669 17.11 11.04 -8.16
N LEU A 670 17.68 11.47 -9.29
CA LEU A 670 17.19 11.13 -10.63
C LEU A 670 17.33 9.64 -10.93
N SER A 671 18.40 8.98 -10.47
CA SER A 671 18.55 7.52 -10.58
C SER A 671 17.53 6.76 -9.71
N ALA A 672 17.23 7.25 -8.51
CA ALA A 672 16.19 6.69 -7.65
C ALA A 672 14.80 6.92 -8.25
N TYR A 673 14.58 8.08 -8.89
CA TYR A 673 13.35 8.43 -9.59
C TYR A 673 13.11 7.54 -10.81
N GLN A 674 14.17 7.21 -11.57
CA GLN A 674 14.14 6.21 -12.63
C GLN A 674 13.64 4.84 -12.13
N LEU A 675 14.08 4.43 -10.94
CA LEU A 675 13.69 3.13 -10.35
C LEU A 675 12.26 3.14 -9.78
N LYS A 676 11.84 4.25 -9.18
CA LYS A 676 10.50 4.40 -8.56
C LYS A 676 9.40 4.63 -9.61
N THR A 677 9.73 5.22 -10.76
CA THR A 677 8.75 5.54 -11.81
C THR A 677 8.66 4.41 -12.83
N THR A 678 7.58 3.62 -12.79
CA THR A 678 7.39 2.45 -13.66
C THR A 678 7.52 2.77 -15.15
N GLY A 679 7.00 3.92 -15.60
CA GLY A 679 7.11 4.36 -17.00
C GLY A 679 8.56 4.57 -17.44
N LEU A 680 9.34 5.31 -16.66
CA LEU A 680 10.76 5.54 -16.93
C LEU A 680 11.56 4.24 -16.82
N LYS A 681 11.35 3.45 -15.75
CA LYS A 681 12.02 2.17 -15.54
C LYS A 681 11.90 1.22 -16.74
N ASN A 682 10.74 1.21 -17.38
CA ASN A 682 10.47 0.36 -18.55
C ASN A 682 11.05 0.93 -19.86
N ASN A 683 11.31 2.24 -19.93
CA ASN A 683 11.98 2.88 -21.04
C ASN A 683 13.48 3.06 -20.74
N VAL A 684 14.29 2.07 -21.09
CA VAL A 684 15.76 2.05 -20.90
C VAL A 684 16.44 3.33 -21.40
N ASN A 685 16.00 3.88 -22.53
CA ASN A 685 16.61 5.08 -23.14
C ASN A 685 16.23 6.38 -22.42
N SER A 686 15.21 6.37 -21.55
CA SER A 686 14.80 7.58 -20.82
C SER A 686 15.88 8.08 -19.84
N ALA A 687 16.79 7.21 -19.41
CA ALA A 687 17.90 7.57 -18.52
C ALA A 687 19.07 8.27 -19.24
N ASP A 688 19.15 8.21 -20.58
CA ASP A 688 20.30 8.68 -21.37
C ASP A 688 20.71 10.13 -21.06
N PRO A 689 19.79 11.11 -20.94
CA PRO A 689 20.17 12.48 -20.60
C PRO A 689 20.90 12.58 -19.27
N VAL A 690 20.45 11.83 -18.26
CA VAL A 690 21.02 11.83 -16.90
C VAL A 690 22.36 11.10 -16.89
N ILE A 691 22.44 9.95 -17.59
CA ILE A 691 23.67 9.18 -17.74
C ILE A 691 24.75 10.01 -18.45
N ASN A 692 24.41 10.72 -19.53
CA ASN A 692 25.37 11.57 -20.25
C ASN A 692 25.92 12.71 -19.37
N CYS A 693 25.05 13.32 -18.55
CA CYS A 693 25.45 14.36 -17.61
C CYS A 693 26.38 13.79 -16.52
N MET A 694 26.04 12.61 -15.98
CA MET A 694 26.86 11.87 -15.02
C MET A 694 28.24 11.55 -15.57
N ASP A 695 28.32 11.01 -16.79
CA ASP A 695 29.59 10.63 -17.41
C ASP A 695 30.47 11.84 -17.71
N THR A 696 29.87 12.97 -18.11
CA THR A 696 30.60 14.19 -18.45
C THR A 696 31.21 14.88 -17.22
N LEU A 697 30.50 14.86 -16.09
CA LEU A 697 30.91 15.51 -14.84
C LEU A 697 31.58 14.54 -13.86
N GLY A 698 31.70 13.26 -14.22
CA GLY A 698 32.09 12.18 -13.30
C GLY A 698 33.43 12.41 -12.63
N ASP A 699 34.47 12.75 -13.39
CA ASP A 699 35.81 12.99 -12.86
C ASP A 699 35.79 14.14 -11.83
N GLN A 700 35.20 15.29 -12.20
CA GLN A 700 35.10 16.46 -11.31
C GLN A 700 34.31 16.16 -10.02
N ILE A 701 33.22 15.40 -10.13
CA ILE A 701 32.40 15.01 -8.96
C ILE A 701 33.19 14.07 -8.05
N VAL A 702 33.90 13.09 -8.61
CA VAL A 702 34.66 12.09 -7.86
C VAL A 702 35.83 12.73 -7.13
N GLU A 703 36.56 13.62 -7.79
CA GLU A 703 37.68 14.36 -7.20
C GLU A 703 37.24 15.34 -6.11
N SER A 704 35.98 15.81 -6.15
CA SER A 704 35.49 16.84 -5.22
C SER A 704 35.41 16.38 -3.76
N SER A 705 34.90 15.16 -3.50
CA SER A 705 34.78 14.58 -2.16
C SER A 705 34.32 13.11 -2.19
N SER A 706 34.63 12.36 -1.13
CA SER A 706 34.17 10.97 -0.99
C SER A 706 32.65 10.84 -0.92
N GLU A 707 31.95 11.79 -0.30
CA GLU A 707 30.48 11.81 -0.26
C GLU A 707 29.88 12.02 -1.66
N ALA A 708 30.47 12.91 -2.46
CA ALA A 708 29.99 13.17 -3.81
C ALA A 708 30.23 11.96 -4.72
N ALA A 709 31.42 11.37 -4.65
CA ALA A 709 31.79 10.15 -5.36
C ALA A 709 30.89 8.96 -5.01
N TYR A 710 30.56 8.79 -3.72
CA TYR A 710 29.70 7.69 -3.25
C TYR A 710 28.28 7.79 -3.84
N ARG A 711 27.67 8.99 -3.79
CA ARG A 711 26.34 9.24 -4.37
C ARG A 711 26.32 8.97 -5.88
N LEU A 712 27.40 9.35 -6.58
CA LEU A 712 27.54 9.11 -8.01
C LEU A 712 27.66 7.61 -8.34
N ALA A 713 28.45 6.87 -7.55
CA ALA A 713 28.62 5.43 -7.71
C ALA A 713 27.30 4.67 -7.45
N ILE A 714 26.50 5.11 -6.46
CA ILE A 714 25.15 4.56 -6.23
C ILE A 714 24.23 4.88 -7.41
N ALA A 715 24.30 6.09 -7.97
CA ALA A 715 23.51 6.44 -9.14
C ALA A 715 23.82 5.54 -10.34
N TYR A 716 25.11 5.29 -10.61
CA TYR A 716 25.55 4.31 -11.61
C TYR A 716 24.99 2.91 -11.33
N GLY A 717 25.09 2.45 -10.08
CA GLY A 717 24.53 1.17 -9.64
C GLY A 717 23.03 1.04 -9.85
N ASN A 718 22.28 2.09 -9.53
CA ASN A 718 20.85 2.17 -9.78
C ASN A 718 20.50 2.08 -11.27
N PHE A 719 21.24 2.77 -12.14
CA PHE A 719 21.04 2.66 -13.59
C PHE A 719 21.43 1.29 -14.14
N LYS A 720 22.48 0.66 -13.60
CA LYS A 720 22.87 -0.71 -13.94
C LYS A 720 21.81 -1.73 -13.50
N TYR A 721 21.29 -1.59 -12.28
CA TYR A 721 20.17 -2.39 -11.77
C TYR A 721 18.91 -2.23 -12.63
N ALA A 722 18.63 -1.01 -13.10
CA ALA A 722 17.52 -0.72 -14.00
C ALA A 722 17.75 -1.21 -15.45
N LYS A 723 18.91 -1.79 -15.78
CA LYS A 723 19.37 -2.11 -17.14
C LYS A 723 19.35 -0.89 -18.08
N ALA A 724 19.46 0.31 -17.51
CA ALA A 724 19.44 1.59 -18.20
C ALA A 724 20.83 2.01 -18.70
N TYR A 725 21.89 1.61 -17.98
CA TYR A 725 23.26 1.91 -18.37
C TYR A 725 23.82 0.81 -19.29
N THR A 726 23.95 1.12 -20.59
CA THR A 726 24.38 0.16 -21.63
C THR A 726 25.79 0.43 -22.19
N LYS A 727 26.44 1.52 -21.76
CA LYS A 727 27.78 1.90 -22.19
C LYS A 727 28.87 1.10 -21.46
N GLU A 728 30.11 1.24 -21.91
CA GLU A 728 31.27 0.75 -21.16
C GLU A 728 31.35 1.40 -19.77
N THR A 729 31.91 0.65 -18.81
CA THR A 729 32.10 1.14 -17.44
C THR A 729 33.00 2.38 -17.47
N PRO A 730 32.57 3.50 -16.87
CA PRO A 730 33.27 4.76 -17.04
C PRO A 730 34.54 4.82 -16.18
N GLN A 731 35.56 5.53 -16.65
CA GLN A 731 36.87 5.62 -15.99
C GLN A 731 36.77 6.25 -14.59
N TRP A 732 35.91 7.27 -14.41
CA TRP A 732 35.69 7.94 -13.13
C TRP A 732 35.26 6.99 -12.01
N LEU A 733 34.58 5.87 -12.33
CA LEU A 733 34.14 4.89 -11.34
C LEU A 733 35.31 4.07 -10.79
N ALA A 734 36.27 3.72 -11.66
CA ALA A 734 37.51 3.07 -11.25
C ALA A 734 38.36 4.01 -10.37
N GLU A 735 38.40 5.29 -10.74
CA GLU A 735 39.08 6.32 -9.96
C GLU A 735 38.45 6.54 -8.58
N ALA A 736 37.12 6.54 -8.47
CA ALA A 736 36.42 6.59 -7.18
C ALA A 736 36.80 5.40 -6.28
N GLY A 737 36.92 4.21 -6.85
CA GLY A 737 37.42 3.03 -6.13
C GLY A 737 38.86 3.21 -5.64
N ASN A 738 39.74 3.73 -6.49
CA ASN A 738 41.14 3.97 -6.13
C ASN A 738 41.30 5.03 -5.03
N LEU A 739 40.54 6.12 -5.12
CA LEU A 739 40.62 7.24 -4.17
C LEU A 739 40.02 6.90 -2.80
N TYR A 740 38.96 6.10 -2.72
CA TYR A 740 38.18 5.96 -1.48
C TYR A 740 38.09 4.53 -0.95
N ALA A 741 38.07 3.50 -1.81
CA ALA A 741 38.02 2.11 -1.35
C ALA A 741 39.38 1.64 -0.81
N ILE A 742 40.47 2.03 -1.46
CA ILE A 742 41.85 1.69 -1.01
C ILE A 742 42.20 2.39 0.31
N ASN A 743 41.61 3.57 0.56
CA ASN A 743 41.81 4.35 1.78
C ASN A 743 40.90 3.91 2.96
N GLY A 744 40.17 2.79 2.82
CA GLY A 744 39.49 2.13 3.94
C GLY A 744 38.02 2.51 4.16
N GLU A 745 37.36 3.23 3.25
CA GLU A 745 35.92 3.49 3.37
C GLU A 745 35.08 2.26 3.00
N GLN A 746 34.59 1.53 4.00
CA GLN A 746 33.83 0.28 3.84
C GLN A 746 32.64 0.40 2.87
N ARG A 747 31.96 1.56 2.84
CA ARG A 747 30.82 1.81 1.94
C ARG A 747 31.17 1.70 0.45
N PHE A 748 32.42 2.01 0.06
CA PHE A 748 32.89 1.84 -1.31
C PHE A 748 33.25 0.40 -1.65
N ILE A 749 33.61 -0.42 -0.65
CA ILE A 749 33.81 -1.85 -0.82
C ILE A 749 32.45 -2.53 -1.03
N ASP A 750 31.47 -2.17 -0.21
CA ASP A 750 30.11 -2.71 -0.29
C ASP A 750 29.45 -2.46 -1.65
N ILE A 751 29.55 -1.24 -2.17
CA ILE A 751 29.02 -0.92 -3.50
C ILE A 751 29.80 -1.61 -4.62
N ALA A 752 31.13 -1.77 -4.50
CA ALA A 752 31.92 -2.48 -5.50
C ALA A 752 31.57 -3.98 -5.56
N THR A 753 31.21 -4.58 -4.42
CA THR A 753 30.67 -5.95 -4.37
C THR A 753 29.34 -6.03 -5.10
N ASP A 754 28.39 -5.14 -4.81
CA ASP A 754 27.09 -5.11 -5.49
C ASP A 754 27.24 -4.91 -7.01
N LEU A 755 28.12 -4.01 -7.44
CA LEU A 755 28.36 -3.71 -8.84
C LEU A 755 29.02 -4.87 -9.61
N LYS A 756 29.71 -5.80 -8.92
CA LYS A 756 30.24 -7.04 -9.51
C LYS A 756 29.15 -8.11 -9.64
N SER A 757 28.15 -8.09 -8.77
CA SER A 757 27.02 -9.00 -8.79
C SER A 757 25.96 -8.62 -9.84
N LEU A 758 25.87 -7.32 -10.17
CA LEU A 758 25.11 -6.76 -11.29
C LEU A 758 25.89 -6.84 -12.61
#